data_AF-A0A397AQP2-F1
#
_entry.id   AF-A0A397AQP2-F1
#
_cell.length_a   1.000
_cell.length_b   1.000
_cell.length_c   1.000
_cell.angle_alpha   90.00
_cell.angle_beta   90.00
_cell.angle_gamma   90.00
#
_symmetry.space_group_name_H-M   'P 1'
#
loop_
_entity.id
_entity.type
_entity.pdbx_description
1 polymer ?
#
loop_
_entity_poly.entity_id
_entity_poly.type
_entity_poly.pdbx_seq_one_letter_code
_entity_poly.pdbx_strand_id
1 'polypeptide(L)'
;MKRKELLAACESLVKSYDPAIVTVDAHVDEALKGYADADRLFLHQVLYGCVRYKDVLKVVLSNFYQDNSAKCSRNDYTKFLIMGYLALFRLDEIGMAGFHGFVSTHNPTAMHVFLAYLFDDAILHGPVKAEWLRLLDQEFVETQLIAKLEKHRPEIDQVLGHLHAKAFGMAAARESLKQSGGVVRVASKQPTVPVAPNITKPKPRAIPEPTRIPLETKAHPVPDLNKLTLADIQDHQKHRRDAMKEQVLKKYQESAAQPFQLEETRSNLEAIKQEVEAQRMAEVNRKFKAKPAPTFSDKDAPVKLNTAAILREDALYKKKQEKEAKLIQAYESDLRDASEFYRWQSDMIKKDDAAHRAQVETRRLEMVQAQHEAIEARVLVLIIEMAIDDSNRQGALEIKLTREVAPREAEERVKSDNHRKREAVNAMLETERARKAAQDAIDQAQREDLIRQIRALDRVHREHVAIFDPTESANLGLLDEMSLVELRERLQLRKVEEAELEAQRRELILQEKKEREADLKSRVSNISRIRQLAASANRTSRDRRKQLEQDKRDQDKHMRDQGNLKLAQKMAAQRADRDAEFQRLKEEGELVANKRMFLGAAKNMLEVRHFMQQTMGAERQASNRQNAVQTEARVESQTKHMDTKIRQTYRHKQAMQHEASMRENDAALDKAMGETKQRLRHDKDMRKAVVHHEQARRGHAAEILQHRNMYATQVSAADVANGRTFRAAAASNQLFTDPSLPLCIDIGCSKGLYIRDYRDKKQLTSNWNFVGVEIFEPYVVAANAATAASTSLEPKNLAYVHANINNSLETLVAGQVLGRVSLLFPDPWGCGLATEHKNKKRRLMSLSFAKRLAAAMPIDSEFYLASDYEDLALDIRSHLLATGAFDVPEEGQYKPTMTAPAMRQSYENKEKKERLLDASKGVGKIAAESGVCVVILVVD
;
A
#
# COMPACT_ATOMS: atom_id res chain seq x y z
N MET A 1 21.35 -34.80 16.23
CA MET A 1 20.16 -33.91 16.32
C MET A 1 19.29 -34.04 15.06
N LYS A 2 18.09 -33.44 15.00
CA LYS A 2 17.38 -33.30 13.72
C LYS A 2 18.08 -32.26 12.84
N ARG A 3 18.05 -32.41 11.52
CA ARG A 3 18.72 -31.51 10.55
C ARG A 3 18.44 -30.01 10.77
N LYS A 4 17.23 -29.65 11.21
CA LYS A 4 16.86 -28.26 11.54
C LYS A 4 17.49 -27.74 12.84
N GLU A 5 17.60 -28.60 13.86
CA GLU A 5 18.24 -28.28 15.15
C GLU A 5 19.77 -28.15 14.93
N LEU A 6 20.36 -29.06 14.14
CA LEU A 6 21.77 -29.06 13.75
C LEU A 6 22.16 -27.79 12.98
N LEU A 7 21.37 -27.35 11.99
CA LEU A 7 21.62 -26.09 11.28
C LEU A 7 21.44 -24.85 12.17
N ALA A 8 20.51 -24.87 13.13
CA ALA A 8 20.38 -23.76 14.09
C ALA A 8 21.60 -23.67 15.02
N ALA A 9 22.18 -24.82 15.41
CA ALA A 9 23.46 -24.87 16.10
C ALA A 9 24.62 -24.36 15.22
N CYS A 10 24.66 -24.73 13.93
CA CYS A 10 25.65 -24.18 12.97
C CYS A 10 25.54 -22.64 12.88
N GLU A 11 24.33 -22.09 12.69
CA GLU A 11 24.10 -20.65 12.66
C GLU A 11 24.54 -19.95 13.95
N SER A 12 24.28 -20.57 15.11
CA SER A 12 24.67 -20.01 16.40
C SER A 12 26.19 -20.01 16.58
N LEU A 13 26.84 -21.14 16.28
CA LEU A 13 28.29 -21.32 16.40
C LEU A 13 29.09 -20.35 15.52
N VAL A 14 28.64 -20.14 14.28
CA VAL A 14 29.25 -19.21 13.32
C VAL A 14 28.96 -17.74 13.67
N LYS A 15 27.88 -17.45 14.41
CA LYS A 15 27.56 -16.09 14.90
C LYS A 15 28.23 -15.74 16.23
N SER A 16 28.54 -16.72 17.07
CA SER A 16 29.28 -16.50 18.32
C SER A 16 30.79 -16.46 18.12
N TYR A 17 31.30 -16.96 16.99
CA TYR A 17 32.73 -16.98 16.71
C TYR A 17 33.28 -15.59 16.35
N ASP A 18 34.14 -15.05 17.21
CA ASP A 18 34.96 -13.85 16.91
C ASP A 18 36.45 -14.22 16.78
N PRO A 19 37.03 -14.15 15.56
CA PRO A 19 38.45 -14.46 15.34
C PRO A 19 39.42 -13.45 15.98
N ALA A 20 38.95 -12.31 16.50
CA ALA A 20 39.77 -11.39 17.28
C ALA A 20 39.88 -11.78 18.76
N ILE A 21 39.02 -12.69 19.25
CA ILE A 21 38.92 -13.06 20.67
C ILE A 21 39.35 -14.51 20.91
N VAL A 22 38.97 -15.45 20.03
CA VAL A 22 39.18 -16.90 20.24
C VAL A 22 39.67 -17.58 18.97
N THR A 23 40.51 -18.62 19.10
CA THR A 23 40.86 -19.51 17.98
C THR A 23 39.67 -20.42 17.63
N VAL A 24 39.64 -20.94 16.39
CA VAL A 24 38.51 -21.75 15.89
C VAL A 24 38.26 -22.96 16.79
N ASP A 25 39.30 -23.70 17.15
CA ASP A 25 39.18 -24.95 17.89
C ASP A 25 38.80 -24.71 19.37
N ALA A 26 39.40 -23.71 20.03
CA ALA A 26 39.02 -23.35 21.40
C ALA A 26 37.57 -22.85 21.50
N HIS A 27 37.10 -22.07 20.51
CA HIS A 27 35.70 -21.65 20.43
C HIS A 27 34.75 -22.85 20.25
N VAL A 28 35.15 -23.85 19.47
CA VAL A 28 34.35 -25.08 19.31
C VAL A 28 34.31 -25.91 20.59
N ASP A 29 35.45 -26.08 21.26
CA ASP A 29 35.52 -26.91 22.48
C ASP A 29 34.75 -26.29 23.67
N GLU A 30 34.61 -24.97 23.71
CA GLU A 30 33.69 -24.28 24.62
C GLU A 30 32.23 -24.35 24.13
N ALA A 31 31.94 -23.91 22.90
CA ALA A 31 30.57 -23.74 22.42
C ALA A 31 29.83 -25.05 22.11
N LEU A 32 30.55 -26.15 21.87
CA LEU A 32 30.00 -27.49 21.63
C LEU A 32 30.14 -28.44 22.82
N LYS A 33 30.48 -27.92 24.00
CA LYS A 33 30.55 -28.71 25.23
C LYS A 33 29.18 -29.31 25.56
N GLY A 34 29.10 -30.65 25.59
CA GLY A 34 27.85 -31.39 25.84
C GLY A 34 27.05 -31.77 24.58
N TYR A 35 27.55 -31.49 23.37
CA TYR A 35 27.00 -32.06 22.13
C TYR A 35 27.55 -33.48 21.90
N ALA A 36 26.72 -34.38 21.38
CA ALA A 36 27.14 -35.75 21.04
C ALA A 36 28.17 -35.74 19.90
N ASP A 37 29.16 -36.63 19.94
CA ASP A 37 30.39 -36.50 19.13
C ASP A 37 30.15 -36.45 17.62
N ALA A 38 29.16 -37.19 17.10
CA ALA A 38 28.78 -37.13 15.69
C ALA A 38 28.17 -35.77 15.27
N ASP A 39 27.37 -35.14 16.13
CA ASP A 39 26.88 -33.78 15.89
C ASP A 39 28.03 -32.76 16.09
N ARG A 40 28.88 -32.95 17.11
CA ARG A 40 30.04 -32.09 17.42
C ARG A 40 31.04 -32.04 16.27
N LEU A 41 31.39 -33.19 15.69
CA LEU A 41 32.30 -33.29 14.55
C LEU A 41 31.78 -32.53 13.32
N PHE A 42 30.49 -32.70 13.00
CA PHE A 42 29.85 -31.95 11.91
C PHE A 42 29.89 -30.43 12.16
N LEU A 43 29.56 -30.01 13.38
CA LEU A 43 29.54 -28.59 13.77
C LEU A 43 30.95 -27.96 13.78
N HIS A 44 31.97 -28.66 14.28
CA HIS A 44 33.38 -28.28 14.19
C HIS A 44 33.79 -28.04 12.74
N GLN A 45 33.56 -29.05 11.88
CA GLN A 45 33.93 -28.98 10.46
C GLN A 45 33.19 -27.86 9.71
N VAL A 46 31.92 -27.59 10.05
CA VAL A 46 31.14 -26.49 9.45
C VAL A 46 31.69 -25.13 9.86
N LEU A 47 32.02 -24.89 11.14
CA LEU A 47 32.67 -23.64 11.54
C LEU A 47 34.03 -23.50 10.88
N TYR A 48 34.90 -24.51 11.04
CA TYR A 48 36.26 -24.51 10.53
C TYR A 48 36.28 -24.26 9.01
N GLY A 49 35.36 -24.88 8.28
CA GLY A 49 35.14 -24.63 6.85
C GLY A 49 34.67 -23.21 6.51
N CYS A 50 33.69 -22.68 7.24
CA CYS A 50 33.20 -21.31 7.06
C CYS A 50 34.24 -20.24 7.41
N VAL A 51 35.22 -20.55 8.27
CA VAL A 51 36.34 -19.66 8.62
C VAL A 51 37.50 -19.82 7.62
N ARG A 52 37.93 -21.05 7.32
CA ARG A 52 39.04 -21.32 6.39
C ARG A 52 38.77 -20.87 4.97
N TYR A 53 37.54 -21.07 4.48
CA TYR A 53 37.14 -20.67 3.11
C TYR A 53 36.34 -19.36 3.09
N LYS A 54 36.44 -18.55 4.16
CA LYS A 54 35.64 -17.34 4.38
C LYS A 54 35.66 -16.38 3.19
N ASP A 55 36.82 -16.07 2.64
CA ASP A 55 36.92 -15.10 1.53
C ASP A 55 36.45 -15.69 0.18
N VAL A 56 36.69 -16.98 -0.07
CA VAL A 56 36.14 -17.72 -1.22
C VAL A 56 34.60 -17.70 -1.20
N LEU A 57 34.00 -17.95 -0.03
CA LEU A 57 32.56 -17.91 0.17
C LEU A 57 32.00 -16.47 0.09
N LYS A 58 32.73 -15.51 0.66
CA LYS A 58 32.39 -14.09 0.65
C LYS A 58 32.36 -13.52 -0.76
N VAL A 59 33.22 -13.94 -1.70
CA VAL A 59 33.10 -13.59 -3.13
C VAL A 59 31.71 -13.93 -3.66
N VAL A 60 31.27 -15.19 -3.51
CA VAL A 60 29.96 -15.65 -3.98
C VAL A 60 28.83 -14.88 -3.31
N LEU A 61 28.89 -14.71 -1.98
CA LEU A 61 27.86 -14.00 -1.22
C LEU A 61 27.81 -12.50 -1.56
N SER A 62 28.95 -11.86 -1.80
CA SER A 62 29.02 -10.45 -2.17
C SER A 62 28.39 -10.20 -3.53
N ASN A 63 28.64 -11.07 -4.53
CA ASN A 63 28.00 -10.97 -5.83
C ASN A 63 26.50 -11.31 -5.73
N PHE A 64 26.14 -12.40 -5.05
CA PHE A 64 24.76 -12.80 -4.79
C PHE A 64 23.90 -11.69 -4.16
N TYR A 65 24.43 -10.99 -3.14
CA TYR A 65 23.73 -9.90 -2.47
C TYR A 65 23.77 -8.56 -3.23
N GLN A 66 24.58 -8.41 -4.28
CA GLN A 66 24.43 -7.31 -5.23
C GLN A 66 23.23 -7.62 -6.15
N ASP A 67 23.29 -8.76 -6.85
CA ASP A 67 22.33 -9.16 -7.88
C ASP A 67 20.92 -9.46 -7.34
N ASN A 68 20.82 -10.04 -6.15
CA ASN A 68 19.56 -10.49 -5.54
C ASN A 68 19.17 -9.72 -4.27
N SER A 69 19.73 -8.52 -4.09
CA SER A 69 19.43 -7.58 -2.97
C SER A 69 17.94 -7.37 -2.68
N ALA A 70 17.08 -7.41 -3.70
CA ALA A 70 15.63 -7.25 -3.58
C ALA A 70 14.86 -8.55 -3.24
N LYS A 71 15.51 -9.73 -3.34
CA LYS A 71 14.87 -11.06 -3.18
C LYS A 71 15.24 -11.75 -1.86
N CYS A 72 16.39 -11.44 -1.27
CA CYS A 72 16.91 -12.13 -0.08
C CYS A 72 17.39 -11.15 1.00
N SER A 73 17.11 -11.46 2.28
CA SER A 73 17.49 -10.61 3.41
C SER A 73 18.95 -10.83 3.81
N ARG A 74 19.65 -9.76 4.21
CA ARG A 74 20.99 -9.87 4.81
C ARG A 74 21.01 -10.59 6.16
N ASN A 75 19.86 -10.73 6.82
CA ASN A 75 19.73 -11.52 8.06
C ASN A 75 19.98 -13.02 7.83
N ASP A 76 19.88 -13.49 6.58
CA ASP A 76 20.12 -14.88 6.19
C ASP A 76 21.58 -15.13 5.75
N TYR A 77 22.48 -14.13 5.82
CA TYR A 77 23.88 -14.22 5.35
C TYR A 77 24.61 -15.44 5.93
N THR A 78 24.51 -15.69 7.24
CA THR A 78 25.16 -16.85 7.88
C THR A 78 24.63 -18.18 7.35
N LYS A 79 23.35 -18.25 6.98
CA LYS A 79 22.74 -19.47 6.41
C LYS A 79 23.30 -19.72 5.01
N PHE A 80 23.37 -18.69 4.18
CA PHE A 80 23.97 -18.80 2.85
C PHE A 80 25.48 -19.08 2.91
N LEU A 81 26.20 -18.59 3.93
CA LEU A 81 27.60 -18.95 4.20
C LEU A 81 27.76 -20.46 4.51
N ILE A 82 26.95 -20.98 5.43
CA ILE A 82 26.93 -22.41 5.79
C ILE A 82 26.51 -23.27 4.58
N MET A 83 25.39 -22.93 3.93
CA MET A 83 24.89 -23.69 2.79
C MET A 83 25.84 -23.63 1.57
N GLY A 84 26.53 -22.49 1.36
CA GLY A 84 27.58 -22.34 0.36
C GLY A 84 28.80 -23.21 0.68
N TYR A 85 29.27 -23.23 1.93
CA TYR A 85 30.35 -24.15 2.35
C TYR A 85 29.97 -25.61 2.13
N LEU A 86 28.76 -26.00 2.53
CA LEU A 86 28.27 -27.37 2.37
C LEU A 86 28.17 -27.78 0.89
N ALA A 87 27.73 -26.87 0.01
CA ALA A 87 27.61 -27.11 -1.43
C ALA A 87 28.97 -27.14 -2.17
N LEU A 88 29.90 -26.24 -1.83
CA LEU A 88 31.20 -26.11 -2.51
C LEU A 88 32.21 -27.18 -2.07
N PHE A 89 32.23 -27.52 -0.77
CA PHE A 89 33.32 -28.31 -0.19
C PHE A 89 32.90 -29.66 0.39
N ARG A 90 31.62 -29.87 0.75
CA ARG A 90 31.17 -31.08 1.47
C ARG A 90 30.05 -31.86 0.76
N LEU A 91 29.71 -31.49 -0.48
CA LEU A 91 28.55 -32.03 -1.18
C LEU A 91 28.71 -33.52 -1.53
N ASP A 92 29.90 -33.92 -1.98
CA ASP A 92 30.26 -35.32 -2.21
C ASP A 92 30.25 -36.17 -0.92
N GLU A 93 30.63 -35.59 0.22
CA GLU A 93 30.72 -36.31 1.51
C GLU A 93 29.35 -36.47 2.20
N ILE A 94 28.50 -35.45 2.13
CA ILE A 94 27.17 -35.44 2.75
C ILE A 94 26.14 -36.14 1.85
N GLY A 95 26.40 -36.18 0.53
CA GLY A 95 25.50 -36.68 -0.49
C GLY A 95 24.27 -35.80 -0.71
N MET A 96 23.71 -35.84 -1.91
CA MET A 96 22.59 -34.99 -2.30
C MET A 96 21.31 -35.24 -1.47
N ALA A 97 21.06 -36.47 -1.01
CA ALA A 97 19.97 -36.77 -0.07
C ALA A 97 20.18 -36.18 1.35
N GLY A 98 21.44 -35.98 1.75
CA GLY A 98 21.81 -35.25 2.96
C GLY A 98 21.63 -33.74 2.76
N PHE A 99 22.18 -33.19 1.68
CA PHE A 99 22.14 -31.78 1.33
C PHE A 99 20.72 -31.26 1.09
N HIS A 100 19.91 -31.94 0.27
CA HIS A 100 18.48 -31.63 0.13
C HIS A 100 17.76 -31.67 1.49
N GLY A 101 18.13 -32.63 2.34
CA GLY A 101 17.64 -32.73 3.71
C GLY A 101 17.90 -31.50 4.59
N PHE A 102 19.00 -30.79 4.35
CA PHE A 102 19.33 -29.52 5.01
C PHE A 102 18.56 -28.35 4.36
N VAL A 103 18.64 -28.23 3.03
CA VAL A 103 17.93 -27.24 2.20
C VAL A 103 16.43 -27.20 2.53
N SER A 104 15.77 -28.35 2.62
CA SER A 104 14.31 -28.45 2.85
C SER A 104 13.84 -27.99 4.24
N THR A 105 14.75 -27.69 5.18
CA THR A 105 14.42 -27.13 6.50
C THR A 105 14.25 -25.60 6.50
N HIS A 106 14.78 -24.94 5.48
CA HIS A 106 14.86 -23.49 5.35
C HIS A 106 13.67 -22.92 4.55
N ASN A 107 13.62 -21.59 4.40
CA ASN A 107 12.59 -20.92 3.59
C ASN A 107 12.74 -21.32 2.10
N PRO A 108 11.74 -21.99 1.47
CA PRO A 108 11.88 -22.48 0.10
C PRO A 108 12.19 -21.40 -0.92
N THR A 109 11.57 -20.21 -0.80
CA THR A 109 11.80 -19.08 -1.72
C THR A 109 13.24 -18.57 -1.65
N ALA A 110 13.80 -18.45 -0.44
CA ALA A 110 15.16 -17.97 -0.24
C ALA A 110 16.21 -19.01 -0.68
N MET A 111 15.97 -20.29 -0.38
CA MET A 111 16.86 -21.37 -0.82
C MET A 111 16.83 -21.54 -2.35
N HIS A 112 15.67 -21.42 -2.99
CA HIS A 112 15.56 -21.46 -4.45
C HIS A 112 16.39 -20.36 -5.11
N VAL A 113 16.27 -19.11 -4.64
CA VAL A 113 17.02 -17.98 -5.22
C VAL A 113 18.53 -18.13 -5.00
N PHE A 114 18.97 -18.68 -3.86
CA PHE A 114 20.39 -18.91 -3.59
C PHE A 114 20.98 -20.09 -4.37
N LEU A 115 20.31 -21.24 -4.41
CA LEU A 115 20.82 -22.41 -5.14
C LEU A 115 20.80 -22.19 -6.66
N ALA A 116 19.78 -21.51 -7.18
CA ALA A 116 19.73 -21.15 -8.59
C ALA A 116 20.87 -20.20 -8.99
N TYR A 117 21.37 -19.37 -8.07
CA TYR A 117 22.53 -18.50 -8.30
C TYR A 117 23.86 -19.24 -8.15
N LEU A 118 23.99 -20.07 -7.11
CA LEU A 118 25.23 -20.80 -6.79
C LEU A 118 25.61 -21.83 -7.86
N PHE A 119 24.63 -22.37 -8.59
CA PHE A 119 24.82 -23.37 -9.64
C PHE A 119 24.59 -22.81 -11.06
N ASP A 120 24.51 -21.48 -11.22
CA ASP A 120 24.41 -20.84 -12.54
C ASP A 120 25.80 -20.80 -13.22
N ASP A 121 25.90 -21.50 -14.35
CA ASP A 121 27.09 -21.64 -15.18
C ASP A 121 27.68 -20.28 -15.62
N ALA A 122 26.82 -19.33 -16.00
CA ALA A 122 27.24 -18.01 -16.46
C ALA A 122 27.78 -17.14 -15.31
N ILE A 123 27.33 -17.39 -14.08
CA ILE A 123 27.77 -16.68 -12.87
C ILE A 123 29.06 -17.29 -12.33
N LEU A 124 29.14 -18.62 -12.34
CA LEU A 124 30.33 -19.39 -11.98
C LEU A 124 31.52 -19.05 -12.87
N HIS A 125 31.43 -19.27 -14.20
CA HIS A 125 32.53 -18.99 -15.12
C HIS A 125 32.79 -17.50 -15.37
N GLY A 126 31.82 -16.64 -15.06
CA GLY A 126 31.94 -15.18 -15.18
C GLY A 126 32.48 -14.51 -13.90
N PRO A 127 31.67 -13.67 -13.21
CA PRO A 127 32.15 -12.82 -12.12
C PRO A 127 32.67 -13.57 -10.89
N VAL A 128 32.22 -14.80 -10.64
CA VAL A 128 32.69 -15.58 -9.48
C VAL A 128 34.08 -16.16 -9.74
N LYS A 129 34.31 -16.82 -10.88
CA LYS A 129 35.64 -17.30 -11.29
C LYS A 129 36.66 -16.18 -11.36
N ALA A 130 36.31 -15.03 -11.95
CA ALA A 130 37.23 -13.89 -12.09
C ALA A 130 37.75 -13.34 -10.75
N GLU A 131 36.94 -13.41 -9.68
CA GLU A 131 37.34 -13.02 -8.32
C GLU A 131 38.00 -14.17 -7.55
N TRP A 132 37.58 -15.42 -7.74
CA TRP A 132 38.24 -16.60 -7.16
C TRP A 132 39.67 -16.80 -7.66
N LEU A 133 39.95 -16.49 -8.93
CA LEU A 133 41.30 -16.52 -9.51
C LEU A 133 42.27 -15.49 -8.89
N ARG A 134 41.79 -14.57 -8.03
CA ARG A 134 42.63 -13.68 -7.22
C ARG A 134 42.98 -14.24 -5.84
N LEU A 135 42.36 -15.36 -5.46
CA LEU A 135 42.48 -16.00 -4.14
C LEU A 135 43.03 -17.42 -4.20
N LEU A 136 42.89 -18.11 -5.34
CA LEU A 136 43.18 -19.52 -5.55
C LEU A 136 43.70 -19.76 -6.96
N ASP A 137 44.57 -20.77 -7.13
CA ASP A 137 45.13 -21.14 -8.44
C ASP A 137 44.05 -21.63 -9.42
N GLN A 138 44.26 -21.36 -10.71
CA GLN A 138 43.28 -21.67 -11.76
C GLN A 138 42.87 -23.15 -11.78
N GLU A 139 43.82 -24.07 -11.69
CA GLU A 139 43.56 -25.51 -11.67
C GLU A 139 42.66 -25.91 -10.49
N PHE A 140 42.85 -25.30 -9.31
CA PHE A 140 41.99 -25.54 -8.15
C PHE A 140 40.59 -24.97 -8.34
N VAL A 141 40.47 -23.74 -8.85
CA VAL A 141 39.16 -23.10 -9.11
C VAL A 141 38.34 -23.91 -10.13
N GLU A 142 38.98 -24.33 -11.22
CA GLU A 142 38.30 -25.08 -12.29
C GLU A 142 37.98 -26.52 -11.87
N THR A 143 38.94 -27.27 -11.30
CA THR A 143 38.73 -28.70 -10.98
C THR A 143 38.07 -28.97 -9.63
N GLN A 144 38.34 -28.16 -8.59
CA GLN A 144 37.90 -28.45 -7.22
C GLN A 144 36.66 -27.68 -6.78
N LEU A 145 36.33 -26.55 -7.43
CA LEU A 145 35.11 -25.77 -7.18
C LEU A 145 34.10 -25.93 -8.31
N ILE A 146 34.43 -25.44 -9.51
CA ILE A 146 33.44 -25.32 -10.60
C ILE A 146 33.00 -26.70 -11.12
N ALA A 147 33.94 -27.57 -11.50
CA ALA A 147 33.60 -28.91 -12.00
C ALA A 147 32.80 -29.78 -10.99
N LYS A 148 32.91 -29.53 -9.68
CA LYS A 148 32.08 -30.22 -8.67
C LYS A 148 30.65 -29.69 -8.63
N LEU A 149 30.44 -28.38 -8.78
CA LEU A 149 29.10 -27.82 -8.89
C LEU A 149 28.42 -28.27 -10.20
N GLU A 150 29.16 -28.29 -11.31
CA GLU A 150 28.70 -28.82 -12.60
C GLU A 150 28.29 -30.31 -12.50
N LYS A 151 29.11 -31.14 -11.84
CA LYS A 151 28.82 -32.57 -11.59
C LYS A 151 27.49 -32.79 -10.87
N HIS A 152 27.20 -32.01 -9.83
CA HIS A 152 25.98 -32.14 -9.02
C HIS A 152 24.77 -31.36 -9.57
N ARG A 153 24.95 -30.62 -10.68
CA ARG A 153 23.93 -29.77 -11.29
C ARG A 153 22.57 -30.45 -11.55
N PRO A 154 22.46 -31.64 -12.18
CA PRO A 154 21.14 -32.24 -12.46
C PRO A 154 20.36 -32.62 -11.19
N GLU A 155 21.05 -33.11 -10.15
CA GLU A 155 20.41 -33.40 -8.86
C GLU A 155 19.96 -32.10 -8.15
N ILE A 156 20.70 -31.00 -8.35
CA ILE A 156 20.32 -29.67 -7.84
C ILE A 156 19.14 -29.07 -8.61
N ASP A 157 19.05 -29.25 -9.93
CA ASP A 157 17.89 -28.78 -10.72
C ASP A 157 16.59 -29.49 -10.28
N GLN A 158 16.66 -30.77 -9.90
CA GLN A 158 15.53 -31.49 -9.29
C GLN A 158 15.15 -30.94 -7.90
N VAL A 159 16.15 -30.57 -7.07
CA VAL A 159 15.91 -29.88 -5.79
C VAL A 159 15.30 -28.49 -6.01
N LEU A 160 15.75 -27.74 -7.02
CA LEU A 160 15.19 -26.45 -7.41
C LEU A 160 13.73 -26.61 -7.87
N GLY A 161 13.41 -27.61 -8.69
CA GLY A 161 12.04 -27.95 -9.07
C GLY A 161 11.13 -28.23 -7.85
N HIS A 162 11.61 -29.02 -6.88
CA HIS A 162 10.88 -29.27 -5.64
C HIS A 162 10.68 -27.98 -4.81
N LEU A 163 11.71 -27.15 -4.67
CA LEU A 163 11.61 -25.85 -3.98
C LEU A 163 10.67 -24.88 -4.71
N HIS A 164 10.68 -24.86 -6.04
CA HIS A 164 9.81 -24.04 -6.87
C HIS A 164 8.34 -24.43 -6.67
N ALA A 165 8.02 -25.72 -6.74
CA ALA A 165 6.69 -26.24 -6.45
C ALA A 165 6.25 -25.92 -5.00
N LYS A 166 7.17 -26.00 -4.03
CA LYS A 166 6.90 -25.71 -2.61
C LYS A 166 6.76 -24.22 -2.29
N ALA A 167 7.41 -23.34 -3.04
CA ALA A 167 7.36 -21.89 -2.89
C ALA A 167 6.22 -21.23 -3.69
N PHE A 168 5.96 -21.70 -4.91
CA PHE A 168 5.09 -21.04 -5.90
C PHE A 168 3.95 -21.93 -6.41
N GLY A 169 3.93 -23.24 -6.12
CA GLY A 169 2.89 -24.15 -6.60
C GLY A 169 1.47 -23.80 -6.13
N MET A 170 1.33 -23.15 -4.96
CA MET A 170 0.05 -22.60 -4.48
C MET A 170 -0.44 -21.38 -5.27
N ALA A 171 0.42 -20.73 -6.06
CA ALA A 171 0.03 -19.71 -7.03
C ALA A 171 -0.33 -20.37 -8.38
N ALA A 172 0.54 -21.24 -8.91
CA ALA A 172 0.28 -21.95 -10.17
C ALA A 172 -1.03 -22.76 -10.14
N ALA A 173 -1.28 -23.53 -9.07
CA ALA A 173 -2.53 -24.27 -8.87
C ALA A 173 -3.76 -23.35 -8.67
N ARG A 174 -3.54 -22.10 -8.25
CA ARG A 174 -4.60 -21.10 -8.10
C ARG A 174 -4.91 -20.37 -9.40
N GLU A 175 -3.98 -20.31 -10.36
CA GLU A 175 -4.19 -19.70 -11.67
C GLU A 175 -4.84 -20.68 -12.65
N SER A 176 -4.44 -21.95 -12.67
CA SER A 176 -5.15 -22.99 -13.46
C SER A 176 -6.61 -23.17 -13.03
N LEU A 177 -6.90 -23.18 -11.72
CA LEU A 177 -8.27 -23.19 -11.19
C LEU A 177 -9.07 -21.92 -11.51
N LYS A 178 -8.39 -20.80 -11.83
CA LYS A 178 -9.01 -19.52 -12.19
C LYS A 178 -9.38 -19.48 -13.68
N GLN A 179 -8.55 -20.09 -14.54
CA GLN A 179 -8.84 -20.29 -15.96
C GLN A 179 -10.06 -21.21 -16.17
N SER A 180 -10.25 -22.21 -15.29
CA SER A 180 -11.37 -23.15 -15.33
C SER A 180 -12.63 -22.70 -14.55
N GLY A 181 -12.71 -21.45 -14.10
CA GLY A 181 -13.91 -20.87 -13.46
C GLY A 181 -14.33 -21.47 -12.10
N GLY A 182 -13.46 -22.26 -11.45
CA GLY A 182 -13.81 -23.02 -10.25
C GLY A 182 -13.76 -22.22 -8.95
N VAL A 183 -14.77 -22.37 -8.08
CA VAL A 183 -14.70 -21.88 -6.70
C VAL A 183 -13.71 -22.76 -5.91
N VAL A 184 -12.72 -22.13 -5.28
CA VAL A 184 -11.64 -22.83 -4.56
C VAL A 184 -12.19 -23.65 -3.38
N ARG A 185 -12.28 -24.97 -3.57
CA ARG A 185 -12.26 -25.91 -2.44
C ARG A 185 -10.84 -25.96 -1.89
N VAL A 186 -10.61 -25.24 -0.80
CA VAL A 186 -9.40 -25.41 0.03
C VAL A 186 -9.26 -26.89 0.37
N ALA A 187 -8.03 -27.43 0.28
CA ALA A 187 -7.76 -28.84 0.54
C ALA A 187 -8.21 -29.23 1.96
N SER A 188 -9.41 -29.81 2.06
CA SER A 188 -9.87 -30.49 3.25
C SER A 188 -8.93 -31.65 3.55
N LYS A 189 -8.58 -31.85 4.83
CA LYS A 189 -7.92 -33.08 5.27
C LYS A 189 -8.73 -34.28 4.74
N GLN A 190 -8.03 -35.36 4.37
CA GLN A 190 -8.67 -36.63 4.00
C GLN A 190 -9.77 -36.96 5.02
N PRO A 191 -11.01 -37.25 4.59
CA PRO A 191 -12.12 -37.51 5.51
C PRO A 191 -11.74 -38.62 6.48
N THR A 192 -11.73 -38.30 7.79
CA THR A 192 -11.37 -39.28 8.81
C THR A 192 -12.40 -40.40 8.81
N VAL A 193 -12.05 -41.57 8.26
CA VAL A 193 -12.87 -42.78 8.39
C VAL A 193 -12.97 -43.10 9.89
N PRO A 194 -14.18 -43.09 10.49
CA PRO A 194 -14.33 -43.17 11.93
C PRO A 194 -14.15 -44.62 12.41
N VAL A 195 -12.91 -45.00 12.74
CA VAL A 195 -12.66 -46.14 13.62
C VAL A 195 -13.28 -45.80 14.97
N ALA A 196 -14.31 -46.56 15.37
CA ALA A 196 -15.13 -46.24 16.54
C ALA A 196 -14.30 -46.32 17.84
N PRO A 197 -14.14 -45.21 18.59
CA PRO A 197 -13.46 -45.25 19.87
C PRO A 197 -14.40 -45.84 20.93
N ASN A 198 -13.91 -46.77 21.75
CA ASN A 198 -14.66 -47.32 22.89
C ASN A 198 -14.81 -46.25 23.99
N ILE A 199 -15.84 -45.40 23.85
CA ILE A 199 -16.18 -44.31 24.76
C ILE A 199 -17.63 -44.46 25.21
N THR A 200 -17.85 -44.31 26.51
CA THR A 200 -19.17 -44.40 27.14
C THR A 200 -20.15 -43.40 26.55
N LYS A 201 -21.41 -43.83 26.34
CA LYS A 201 -22.45 -43.04 25.67
C LYS A 201 -22.61 -41.68 26.37
N PRO A 202 -22.34 -40.54 25.69
CA PRO A 202 -22.50 -39.23 26.32
C PRO A 202 -23.97 -38.97 26.62
N LYS A 203 -24.27 -38.43 27.81
CA LYS A 203 -25.64 -38.10 28.21
C LYS A 203 -26.24 -37.13 27.17
N PRO A 204 -27.37 -37.46 26.51
CA PRO A 204 -27.88 -36.65 25.43
C PRO A 204 -28.23 -35.25 25.93
N ARG A 205 -27.91 -34.24 25.13
CA ARG A 205 -28.35 -32.87 25.42
C ARG A 205 -29.86 -32.82 25.29
N ALA A 206 -30.54 -32.41 26.36
CA ALA A 206 -31.95 -32.04 26.27
C ALA A 206 -32.06 -30.92 25.23
N ILE A 207 -32.76 -31.20 24.13
CA ILE A 207 -33.21 -30.17 23.20
C ILE A 207 -34.23 -29.34 24.00
N PRO A 208 -34.11 -28.00 24.08
CA PRO A 208 -35.16 -27.21 24.70
C PRO A 208 -36.46 -27.48 23.95
N GLU A 209 -37.52 -27.83 24.67
CA GLU A 209 -38.80 -28.17 24.02
C GLU A 209 -39.22 -27.01 23.12
N PRO A 210 -39.60 -27.28 21.86
CA PRO A 210 -39.94 -26.22 20.92
C PRO A 210 -41.11 -25.45 21.49
N THR A 211 -40.93 -24.15 21.72
CA THR A 211 -41.92 -23.29 22.36
C THR A 211 -43.21 -23.38 21.56
N ARG A 212 -44.20 -24.12 22.09
CA ARG A 212 -45.52 -24.21 21.47
C ARG A 212 -46.13 -22.82 21.49
N ILE A 213 -46.03 -22.11 20.37
CA ILE A 213 -46.87 -20.95 20.10
C ILE A 213 -48.30 -21.44 20.28
N PRO A 214 -49.07 -20.94 21.26
CA PRO A 214 -50.42 -21.43 21.46
C PRO A 214 -51.24 -21.06 20.22
N LEU A 215 -51.60 -22.06 19.41
CA LEU A 215 -52.59 -21.94 18.35
C LEU A 215 -53.99 -21.89 18.96
N GLU A 216 -54.16 -21.03 19.97
CA GLU A 216 -55.45 -20.57 20.46
C GLU A 216 -56.05 -19.67 19.38
N THR A 217 -56.68 -20.30 18.38
CA THR A 217 -57.73 -19.66 17.62
C THR A 217 -58.80 -19.25 18.63
N LYS A 218 -58.80 -17.98 19.03
CA LYS A 218 -59.78 -17.40 19.96
C LYS A 218 -61.14 -17.30 19.27
N ALA A 219 -61.77 -18.45 19.09
CA ALA A 219 -63.18 -18.56 18.78
C ALA A 219 -63.93 -17.88 19.92
N HIS A 220 -64.41 -16.66 19.67
CA HIS A 220 -65.38 -16.03 20.56
C HIS A 220 -66.56 -17.00 20.67
N PRO A 221 -66.97 -17.41 21.89
CA PRO A 221 -68.07 -18.34 22.04
C PRO A 221 -69.30 -17.75 21.36
N VAL A 222 -69.97 -18.56 20.53
CA VAL A 222 -71.24 -18.16 19.91
C VAL A 222 -72.17 -17.77 21.06
N PRO A 223 -72.72 -16.53 21.09
CA PRO A 223 -73.57 -16.11 22.18
C PRO A 223 -74.72 -17.09 22.39
N ASP A 224 -74.97 -17.49 23.64
CA ASP A 224 -76.05 -18.41 23.98
C ASP A 224 -77.39 -17.65 23.94
N LEU A 225 -77.86 -17.38 22.72
CA LEU A 225 -79.01 -16.55 22.38
C LEU A 225 -80.31 -17.00 23.08
N ASN A 226 -80.35 -18.25 23.56
CA ASN A 226 -81.52 -18.88 24.15
C ASN A 226 -81.60 -18.72 25.68
N LYS A 227 -80.65 -18.01 26.33
CA LYS A 227 -80.58 -17.86 27.79
C LYS A 227 -80.43 -16.42 28.31
N LEU A 228 -80.35 -15.42 27.43
CA LEU A 228 -80.16 -14.01 27.80
C LEU A 228 -81.50 -13.28 27.87
N THR A 229 -81.81 -12.67 29.02
CA THR A 229 -82.98 -11.79 29.16
C THR A 229 -82.68 -10.38 28.66
N LEU A 230 -83.72 -9.56 28.48
CA LEU A 230 -83.57 -8.15 28.09
C LEU A 230 -82.77 -7.33 29.12
N ALA A 231 -82.81 -7.70 30.41
CA ALA A 231 -81.99 -7.05 31.44
C ALA A 231 -80.50 -7.35 31.25
N ASP A 232 -80.13 -8.64 31.08
CA ASP A 232 -78.75 -9.06 30.85
C ASP A 232 -78.16 -8.39 29.60
N ILE A 233 -78.97 -8.22 28.55
CA ILE A 233 -78.58 -7.52 27.32
C ILE A 233 -78.34 -6.02 27.59
N GLN A 234 -79.14 -5.38 28.45
CA GLN A 234 -78.94 -3.97 28.82
C GLN A 234 -77.70 -3.76 29.70
N ASP A 235 -77.43 -4.63 30.67
CA ASP A 235 -76.22 -4.56 31.49
C ASP A 235 -74.95 -4.93 30.70
N HIS A 236 -75.02 -5.88 29.77
CA HIS A 236 -73.93 -6.07 28.80
C HIS A 236 -73.72 -4.83 27.91
N GLN A 237 -74.79 -4.14 27.48
CA GLN A 237 -74.66 -2.86 26.76
C GLN A 237 -74.12 -1.72 27.64
N LYS A 238 -74.36 -1.74 28.95
CA LYS A 238 -73.80 -0.80 29.93
C LYS A 238 -72.31 -1.06 30.13
N HIS A 239 -71.91 -2.29 30.49
CA HIS A 239 -70.51 -2.69 30.62
C HIS A 239 -69.68 -2.42 29.35
N ARG A 240 -70.23 -2.68 28.15
CA ARG A 240 -69.52 -2.32 26.90
C ARG A 240 -69.34 -0.81 26.72
N ARG A 241 -70.32 0.01 27.11
CA ARG A 241 -70.20 1.48 27.07
C ARG A 241 -69.17 1.97 28.08
N ASP A 242 -69.16 1.42 29.29
CA ASP A 242 -68.26 1.88 30.35
C ASP A 242 -66.81 1.40 30.13
N ALA A 243 -66.59 0.18 29.61
CA ALA A 243 -65.28 -0.26 29.13
C ALA A 243 -64.78 0.57 27.93
N MET A 244 -65.68 1.00 27.02
CA MET A 244 -65.35 1.92 25.94
C MET A 244 -64.96 3.31 26.47
N LYS A 245 -65.64 3.82 27.51
CA LYS A 245 -65.23 5.05 28.21
C LYS A 245 -63.84 4.91 28.82
N GLU A 246 -63.51 3.81 29.48
CA GLU A 246 -62.17 3.60 30.05
C GLU A 246 -61.07 3.57 28.98
N GLN A 247 -61.29 2.89 27.85
CA GLN A 247 -60.34 2.90 26.74
C GLN A 247 -60.17 4.30 26.13
N VAL A 248 -61.26 5.06 26.00
CA VAL A 248 -61.23 6.47 25.56
C VAL A 248 -60.51 7.35 26.58
N LEU A 249 -60.72 7.13 27.88
CA LEU A 249 -60.05 7.87 28.96
C LEU A 249 -58.53 7.63 28.93
N LYS A 250 -58.09 6.38 28.80
CA LYS A 250 -56.67 6.03 28.63
C LYS A 250 -56.07 6.66 27.37
N LYS A 251 -56.81 6.66 26.25
CA LYS A 251 -56.36 7.30 25.00
C LYS A 251 -56.11 8.80 25.17
N TYR A 252 -56.87 9.48 26.05
CA TYR A 252 -56.63 10.88 26.40
C TYR A 252 -55.57 11.09 27.51
N GLN A 253 -55.23 10.07 28.29
CA GLN A 253 -54.12 10.11 29.27
C GLN A 253 -52.75 9.83 28.62
N GLU A 254 -52.68 8.92 27.65
CA GLU A 254 -51.43 8.57 26.96
C GLU A 254 -51.09 9.54 25.81
N SER A 255 -52.07 10.34 25.37
CA SER A 255 -51.89 11.39 24.36
C SER A 255 -51.32 12.67 24.98
N ALA A 256 -50.00 12.87 24.88
CA ALA A 256 -49.34 14.13 25.27
C ALA A 256 -49.65 15.34 24.35
N ALA A 257 -50.65 15.25 23.47
CA ALA A 257 -51.26 16.43 22.85
C ALA A 257 -52.17 17.11 23.87
N GLN A 258 -51.90 18.40 24.14
CA GLN A 258 -52.41 19.13 25.32
C GLN A 258 -53.94 19.06 25.49
N PRO A 259 -54.46 18.92 26.73
CA PRO A 259 -55.78 19.44 27.04
C PRO A 259 -55.75 20.97 26.90
N PHE A 260 -56.81 21.57 26.37
CA PHE A 260 -56.89 23.02 26.17
C PHE A 260 -56.94 23.76 27.53
N GLN A 261 -55.78 24.19 28.04
CA GLN A 261 -55.67 24.92 29.30
C GLN A 261 -56.17 26.36 29.14
N LEU A 262 -57.48 26.56 29.33
CA LEU A 262 -58.18 27.82 29.07
C LEU A 262 -57.87 28.95 30.07
N GLU A 263 -57.08 28.69 31.11
CA GLU A 263 -56.88 29.61 32.25
C GLU A 263 -55.57 30.40 32.23
N GLU A 264 -54.58 30.02 31.40
CA GLU A 264 -53.29 30.72 31.34
C GLU A 264 -53.36 32.00 30.50
N THR A 265 -53.84 33.08 31.12
CA THR A 265 -53.90 34.43 30.56
C THR A 265 -52.53 35.14 30.49
N ARG A 266 -51.51 34.44 30.00
CA ARG A 266 -50.15 34.98 29.76
C ARG A 266 -49.64 34.58 28.37
N SER A 267 -48.84 35.45 27.77
CA SER A 267 -48.45 35.35 26.36
C SER A 267 -47.37 34.28 26.13
N ASN A 268 -47.77 33.02 25.96
CA ASN A 268 -46.90 31.88 25.67
C ASN A 268 -46.18 31.94 24.29
N LEU A 269 -46.21 33.09 23.60
CA LEU A 269 -45.52 33.36 22.34
C LEU A 269 -44.01 33.12 22.40
N GLU A 270 -43.36 33.50 23.50
CA GLU A 270 -41.92 33.30 23.69
C GLU A 270 -41.57 31.80 23.80
N ALA A 271 -42.38 31.04 24.54
CA ALA A 271 -42.23 29.60 24.72
C ALA A 271 -42.49 28.83 23.41
N ILE A 272 -43.57 29.16 22.69
CA ILE A 272 -43.90 28.59 21.37
C ILE A 272 -42.79 28.90 20.36
N LYS A 273 -42.24 30.11 20.37
CA LYS A 273 -41.10 30.48 19.52
C LYS A 273 -39.86 29.64 19.84
N GLN A 274 -39.51 29.50 21.11
CA GLN A 274 -38.40 28.65 21.56
C GLN A 274 -38.63 27.18 21.18
N GLU A 275 -39.86 26.67 21.26
CA GLU A 275 -40.18 25.31 20.85
C GLU A 275 -40.06 25.13 19.33
N VAL A 276 -40.57 26.06 18.51
CA VAL A 276 -40.44 26.01 17.05
C VAL A 276 -38.98 26.17 16.61
N GLU A 277 -38.18 27.00 17.28
CA GLU A 277 -36.74 27.11 17.05
C GLU A 277 -36.02 25.82 17.48
N ALA A 278 -36.40 25.19 18.60
CA ALA A 278 -35.87 23.90 19.03
C ALA A 278 -36.23 22.75 18.07
N GLN A 279 -37.46 22.72 17.54
CA GLN A 279 -37.91 21.75 16.54
C GLN A 279 -37.09 21.91 15.24
N ARG A 280 -36.94 23.13 14.71
CA ARG A 280 -36.06 23.41 13.55
C ARG A 280 -34.60 23.02 13.81
N MET A 281 -34.08 23.33 14.99
CA MET A 281 -32.73 22.95 15.41
C MET A 281 -32.55 21.43 15.55
N ALA A 282 -33.61 20.69 15.89
CA ALA A 282 -33.64 19.23 15.96
C ALA A 282 -33.73 18.56 14.58
N GLU A 283 -34.46 19.16 13.63
CA GLU A 283 -34.45 18.71 12.22
C GLU A 283 -33.06 18.86 11.59
N VAL A 284 -32.32 19.92 11.93
CA VAL A 284 -30.92 20.11 11.54
C VAL A 284 -29.98 19.17 12.33
N ASN A 285 -30.23 18.93 13.62
CA ASN A 285 -29.46 17.98 14.45
C ASN A 285 -29.85 16.50 14.26
N ARG A 286 -29.94 16.02 13.01
CA ARG A 286 -30.06 14.58 12.70
C ARG A 286 -28.75 13.81 12.97
N LYS A 287 -28.35 13.74 14.24
CA LYS A 287 -27.22 12.95 14.72
C LYS A 287 -27.51 11.46 14.52
N PHE A 288 -26.53 10.76 13.97
CA PHE A 288 -26.56 9.31 13.76
C PHE A 288 -26.88 8.59 15.10
N LYS A 289 -28.03 7.92 15.16
CA LYS A 289 -28.42 7.08 16.31
C LYS A 289 -27.57 5.80 16.30
N ALA A 290 -26.35 5.92 16.83
CA ALA A 290 -25.48 4.79 17.08
C ALA A 290 -26.22 3.77 17.96
N LYS A 291 -26.29 2.52 17.51
CA LYS A 291 -26.83 1.42 18.33
C LYS A 291 -25.95 1.30 19.59
N PRO A 292 -26.52 1.22 20.81
CA PRO A 292 -25.73 1.04 22.01
C PRO A 292 -24.92 -0.27 21.90
N ALA A 293 -23.70 -0.28 22.42
CA ALA A 293 -22.86 -1.46 22.41
C ALA A 293 -23.58 -2.61 23.17
N PRO A 294 -23.55 -3.86 22.66
CA PRO A 294 -24.18 -4.98 23.34
C PRO A 294 -23.63 -5.15 24.77
N THR A 295 -24.50 -5.07 25.76
CA THR A 295 -24.15 -5.33 27.16
C THR A 295 -24.02 -6.83 27.39
N PHE A 296 -22.87 -7.39 27.01
CA PHE A 296 -22.48 -8.71 27.46
C PHE A 296 -22.47 -8.74 28.99
N SER A 297 -23.09 -9.74 29.60
CA SER A 297 -23.10 -9.87 31.06
C SER A 297 -21.69 -10.16 31.58
N ASP A 298 -21.27 -9.48 32.66
CA ASP A 298 -19.98 -9.66 33.39
C ASP A 298 -19.80 -11.06 34.04
N LYS A 299 -20.52 -12.10 33.57
CA LYS A 299 -20.31 -13.50 33.96
C LYS A 299 -19.12 -14.04 33.18
N ASP A 300 -18.03 -14.35 33.87
CA ASP A 300 -16.82 -14.95 33.30
C ASP A 300 -17.15 -16.21 32.48
N ALA A 301 -17.11 -16.09 31.16
CA ALA A 301 -17.01 -17.25 30.29
C ALA A 301 -15.65 -17.93 30.56
N PRO A 302 -15.60 -19.25 30.85
CA PRO A 302 -14.36 -19.92 31.25
C PRO A 302 -13.43 -20.15 30.05
N VAL A 303 -12.84 -19.06 29.54
CA VAL A 303 -11.84 -19.05 28.46
C VAL A 303 -10.54 -19.63 29.02
N LYS A 304 -10.37 -20.94 28.85
CA LYS A 304 -9.16 -21.68 29.24
C LYS A 304 -7.94 -21.09 28.53
N LEU A 305 -7.14 -20.30 29.24
CA LEU A 305 -5.93 -19.68 28.71
C LEU A 305 -4.89 -20.75 28.35
N ASN A 306 -4.35 -20.67 27.14
CA ASN A 306 -3.24 -21.51 26.71
C ASN A 306 -1.97 -21.15 27.50
N THR A 307 -1.11 -22.14 27.77
CA THR A 307 0.17 -21.94 28.51
C THR A 307 1.04 -20.85 27.89
N ALA A 308 1.16 -20.84 26.57
CA ALA A 308 1.88 -19.82 25.81
C ALA A 308 1.21 -18.43 25.83
N ALA A 309 -0.04 -18.28 26.27
CA ALA A 309 -0.64 -16.97 26.56
C ALA A 309 -0.22 -16.48 27.96
N ILE A 310 -0.38 -17.35 28.97
CA ILE A 310 0.00 -17.09 30.37
C ILE A 310 1.47 -16.63 30.46
N LEU A 311 2.39 -17.35 29.83
CA LEU A 311 3.83 -17.04 29.88
C LEU A 311 4.19 -15.73 29.15
N ARG A 312 3.51 -15.39 28.05
CA ARG A 312 3.75 -14.11 27.34
C ARG A 312 3.20 -12.92 28.11
N GLU A 313 2.11 -13.09 28.83
CA GLU A 313 1.48 -12.04 29.63
C GLU A 313 2.26 -11.80 30.94
N ASP A 314 2.70 -12.86 31.63
CA ASP A 314 3.62 -12.79 32.77
C ASP A 314 4.94 -12.08 32.40
N ALA A 315 5.55 -12.44 31.27
CA ALA A 315 6.77 -11.78 30.77
C ALA A 315 6.54 -10.29 30.41
N LEU A 316 5.36 -9.93 29.90
CA LEU A 316 5.00 -8.54 29.61
C LEU A 316 4.86 -7.71 30.90
N TYR A 317 4.26 -8.28 31.95
CA TYR A 317 4.14 -7.62 33.25
C TYR A 317 5.49 -7.51 33.97
N LYS A 318 6.33 -8.55 33.96
CA LYS A 318 7.71 -8.48 34.48
C LYS A 318 8.53 -7.40 33.77
N LYS A 319 8.46 -7.31 32.44
CA LYS A 319 9.12 -6.25 31.66
C LYS A 319 8.55 -4.83 31.89
N LYS A 320 7.38 -4.69 32.53
CA LYS A 320 6.89 -3.39 33.06
C LYS A 320 7.47 -3.11 34.44
N GLN A 321 7.40 -4.10 35.35
CA GLN A 321 7.97 -3.99 36.69
C GLN A 321 9.47 -3.71 36.65
N GLU A 322 10.23 -4.33 35.74
CA GLU A 322 11.64 -4.03 35.49
C GLU A 322 11.89 -2.58 35.04
N LYS A 323 10.97 -1.97 34.28
CA LYS A 323 11.07 -0.58 33.85
C LYS A 323 10.71 0.40 34.95
N GLU A 324 9.67 0.08 35.71
CA GLU A 324 9.23 0.85 36.87
C GLU A 324 10.30 0.81 37.98
N ALA A 325 10.87 -0.36 38.26
CA ALA A 325 12.01 -0.54 39.16
C ALA A 325 13.27 0.20 38.68
N LYS A 326 13.59 0.17 37.38
CA LYS A 326 14.73 0.95 36.84
C LYS A 326 14.50 2.46 36.88
N LEU A 327 13.25 2.92 36.78
CA LEU A 327 12.91 4.34 36.94
C LEU A 327 13.03 4.78 38.41
N ILE A 328 12.62 3.93 39.35
CA ILE A 328 12.82 4.14 40.79
C ILE A 328 14.32 4.12 41.12
N GLN A 329 15.08 3.15 40.62
CA GLN A 329 16.52 3.05 40.83
C GLN A 329 17.29 4.27 40.26
N ALA A 330 16.87 4.80 39.10
CA ALA A 330 17.44 6.03 38.55
C ALA A 330 17.09 7.27 39.37
N TYR A 331 15.87 7.33 39.93
CA TYR A 331 15.48 8.37 40.87
C TYR A 331 16.28 8.30 42.18
N GLU A 332 16.57 7.08 42.67
CA GLU A 332 17.41 6.82 43.84
C GLU A 332 18.90 7.15 43.60
N SER A 333 19.44 6.92 42.39
CA SER A 333 20.83 7.25 42.06
C SER A 333 21.05 8.74 41.79
N ASP A 334 20.11 9.39 41.11
CA ASP A 334 20.29 10.75 40.58
C ASP A 334 19.71 11.82 41.52
N LEU A 335 18.94 11.41 42.54
CA LEU A 335 18.21 12.24 43.51
C LEU A 335 17.40 13.39 42.87
N ARG A 336 16.87 13.18 41.66
CA ARG A 336 16.13 14.20 40.89
C ARG A 336 14.82 13.66 40.33
N ASP A 337 13.72 14.36 40.62
CA ASP A 337 12.42 14.04 40.02
C ASP A 337 12.30 14.57 38.58
N ALA A 338 12.61 13.71 37.60
CA ALA A 338 12.33 14.00 36.20
C ALA A 338 10.82 14.23 35.92
N SER A 339 9.91 13.80 36.80
CA SER A 339 8.47 14.03 36.64
C SER A 339 8.07 15.50 36.74
N GLU A 340 8.83 16.35 37.46
CA GLU A 340 8.59 17.79 37.49
C GLU A 340 8.79 18.43 36.11
N PHE A 341 9.85 18.04 35.40
CA PHE A 341 10.10 18.50 34.03
C PHE A 341 8.98 18.07 33.06
N TYR A 342 8.55 16.81 33.13
CA TYR A 342 7.44 16.33 32.29
C TYR A 342 6.08 16.96 32.65
N ARG A 343 5.83 17.29 33.93
CA ARG A 343 4.66 18.07 34.37
C ARG A 343 4.72 19.49 33.80
N TRP A 344 5.85 20.18 33.95
CA TRP A 344 6.08 21.51 33.39
C TRP A 344 5.89 21.54 31.87
N GLN A 345 6.50 20.60 31.15
CA GLN A 345 6.35 20.47 29.69
C GLN A 345 4.88 20.24 29.30
N SER A 346 4.18 19.36 30.02
CA SER A 346 2.74 19.12 29.81
C SER A 346 1.89 20.36 30.06
N ASP A 347 2.26 21.22 31.00
CA ASP A 347 1.55 22.45 31.34
C ASP A 347 1.91 23.62 30.41
N MET A 348 3.11 23.66 29.83
CA MET A 348 3.43 24.56 28.71
C MET A 348 2.56 24.22 27.50
N ILE A 349 2.52 22.95 27.07
CA ILE A 349 1.70 22.51 25.92
C ILE A 349 0.21 22.86 26.13
N LYS A 350 -0.33 22.67 27.34
CA LYS A 350 -1.72 23.08 27.67
C LYS A 350 -1.95 24.58 27.56
N LYS A 351 -0.95 25.41 27.93
CA LYS A 351 -1.00 26.88 27.81
C LYS A 351 -0.92 27.33 26.36
N ASP A 352 -0.02 26.73 25.57
CA ASP A 352 0.11 27.03 24.14
C ASP A 352 -1.15 26.63 23.37
N ASP A 353 -1.70 25.43 23.62
CA ASP A 353 -3.00 25.01 23.08
C ASP A 353 -4.14 25.96 23.49
N ALA A 354 -4.09 26.55 24.68
CA ALA A 354 -5.10 27.47 25.17
C ALA A 354 -4.98 28.86 24.53
N ALA A 355 -3.75 29.38 24.41
CA ALA A 355 -3.46 30.63 23.71
C ALA A 355 -3.83 30.54 22.22
N HIS A 356 -3.51 29.40 21.57
CA HIS A 356 -3.91 29.15 20.18
C HIS A 356 -5.44 29.09 20.03
N ARG A 357 -6.15 28.39 20.92
CA ARG A 357 -7.62 28.36 20.94
C ARG A 357 -8.24 29.74 21.16
N ALA A 358 -7.66 30.57 22.02
CA ALA A 358 -8.09 31.95 22.22
C ALA A 358 -7.90 32.79 20.93
N GLN A 359 -6.72 32.71 20.29
CA GLN A 359 -6.44 33.43 19.04
C GLN A 359 -7.34 32.99 17.87
N VAL A 360 -7.76 31.73 17.82
CA VAL A 360 -8.73 31.24 16.83
C VAL A 360 -10.11 31.85 17.07
N GLU A 361 -10.57 31.94 18.32
CA GLU A 361 -11.89 32.51 18.63
C GLU A 361 -11.91 34.06 18.50
N THR A 362 -10.80 34.78 18.76
CA THR A 362 -10.73 36.23 18.44
C THR A 362 -10.85 36.47 16.94
N ARG A 363 -10.06 35.77 16.11
CA ARG A 363 -10.18 35.84 14.63
C ARG A 363 -11.57 35.48 14.12
N ARG A 364 -12.27 34.59 14.82
CA ARG A 364 -13.65 34.21 14.48
C ARG A 364 -14.64 35.33 14.81
N LEU A 365 -14.48 36.00 15.94
CA LEU A 365 -15.28 37.17 16.31
C LEU A 365 -14.98 38.37 15.39
N GLU A 366 -13.72 38.60 15.05
CA GLU A 366 -13.26 39.57 14.04
C GLU A 366 -13.91 39.28 12.67
N MET A 367 -13.89 38.03 12.22
CA MET A 367 -14.53 37.61 10.95
C MET A 367 -16.06 37.80 10.97
N VAL A 368 -16.73 37.55 12.10
CA VAL A 368 -18.18 37.79 12.24
C VAL A 368 -18.51 39.28 12.25
N GLN A 369 -17.68 40.11 12.91
CA GLN A 369 -17.83 41.57 12.87
C GLN A 369 -17.63 42.10 11.44
N ALA A 370 -16.54 41.71 10.76
CA ALA A 370 -16.28 42.07 9.37
C ALA A 370 -17.39 41.59 8.39
N GLN A 371 -18.01 40.43 8.64
CA GLN A 371 -19.18 39.99 7.86
C GLN A 371 -20.42 40.85 8.12
N HIS A 372 -20.70 41.26 9.36
CA HIS A 372 -21.83 42.14 9.67
C HIS A 372 -21.61 43.54 9.09
N GLU A 373 -20.40 44.10 9.26
CA GLU A 373 -19.99 45.38 8.68
C GLU A 373 -20.07 45.34 7.14
N ALA A 374 -19.66 44.25 6.48
CA ALA A 374 -19.82 44.09 5.04
C ALA A 374 -21.29 43.97 4.58
N ILE A 375 -22.17 43.38 5.41
CA ILE A 375 -23.62 43.33 5.13
C ILE A 375 -24.25 44.72 5.30
N GLU A 376 -23.90 45.45 6.36
CA GLU A 376 -24.42 46.81 6.60
C GLU A 376 -23.87 47.82 5.58
N ALA A 377 -22.58 47.75 5.25
CA ALA A 377 -21.99 48.51 4.15
C ALA A 377 -22.67 48.19 2.82
N ARG A 378 -23.06 46.93 2.56
CA ARG A 378 -23.80 46.55 1.35
C ARG A 378 -25.26 47.02 1.36
N VAL A 379 -25.92 47.15 2.52
CA VAL A 379 -27.25 47.78 2.63
C VAL A 379 -27.15 49.29 2.44
N LEU A 380 -26.16 49.95 3.02
CA LEU A 380 -25.86 51.36 2.79
C LEU A 380 -25.52 51.61 1.31
N VAL A 381 -24.67 50.77 0.71
CA VAL A 381 -24.39 50.82 -0.73
C VAL A 381 -25.65 50.61 -1.56
N LEU A 382 -26.59 49.73 -1.19
CA LEU A 382 -27.85 49.58 -1.93
C LEU A 382 -28.75 50.85 -1.86
N ILE A 383 -28.81 51.49 -0.69
CA ILE A 383 -29.55 52.76 -0.49
C ILE A 383 -28.88 53.90 -1.26
N ILE A 384 -27.55 53.94 -1.21
CA ILE A 384 -26.71 54.90 -1.94
C ILE A 384 -26.82 54.64 -3.45
N GLU A 385 -26.82 53.40 -3.93
CA GLU A 385 -27.02 53.00 -5.33
C GLU A 385 -28.40 53.42 -5.83
N MET A 386 -29.47 53.29 -5.03
CA MET A 386 -30.78 53.84 -5.40
C MET A 386 -30.76 55.37 -5.56
N ALA A 387 -30.09 56.11 -4.67
CA ALA A 387 -29.93 57.56 -4.79
C ALA A 387 -28.95 57.97 -5.91
N ILE A 388 -27.96 57.11 -6.19
CA ILE A 388 -26.94 57.31 -7.21
C ILE A 388 -27.46 56.90 -8.60
N ASP A 389 -28.42 56.00 -8.75
CA ASP A 389 -29.03 55.72 -10.07
C ASP A 389 -29.86 56.91 -10.58
N ASP A 390 -30.57 57.60 -9.69
CA ASP A 390 -31.27 58.86 -10.02
C ASP A 390 -30.30 60.01 -10.33
N SER A 391 -29.10 60.01 -9.74
CA SER A 391 -28.03 61.00 -9.98
C SER A 391 -27.15 60.68 -11.21
N ASN A 392 -26.80 59.41 -11.40
CA ASN A 392 -26.04 58.89 -12.55
C ASN A 392 -26.82 59.05 -13.85
N ARG A 393 -28.16 59.05 -13.80
CA ARG A 393 -29.00 59.44 -14.95
C ARG A 393 -28.68 60.84 -15.49
N GLN A 394 -28.09 61.70 -14.64
CA GLN A 394 -27.64 63.05 -14.98
C GLN A 394 -26.13 63.04 -15.27
N GLY A 395 -25.31 62.45 -14.37
CA GLY A 395 -23.84 62.40 -14.50
C GLY A 395 -23.28 61.54 -15.64
N ALA A 396 -24.05 60.58 -16.18
CA ALA A 396 -23.62 59.74 -17.30
C ALA A 396 -23.40 60.51 -18.63
N LEU A 397 -23.85 61.77 -18.70
CA LEU A 397 -23.57 62.68 -19.82
C LEU A 397 -22.14 63.25 -19.77
N GLU A 398 -21.57 63.47 -18.57
CA GLU A 398 -20.27 64.14 -18.40
C GLU A 398 -19.10 63.15 -18.34
N ILE A 399 -19.26 62.02 -17.63
CA ILE A 399 -18.18 61.03 -17.38
C ILE A 399 -17.68 60.34 -18.67
N LYS A 400 -18.38 60.53 -19.79
CA LYS A 400 -17.96 60.06 -21.12
C LYS A 400 -16.70 60.77 -21.64
N LEU A 401 -16.31 61.91 -21.07
CA LEU A 401 -15.21 62.76 -21.55
C LEU A 401 -13.84 62.47 -20.91
N THR A 402 -13.78 61.81 -19.74
CA THR A 402 -12.58 61.77 -18.88
C THR A 402 -11.88 60.40 -18.80
N ARG A 403 -12.10 59.52 -19.79
CA ARG A 403 -11.87 58.07 -19.65
C ARG A 403 -10.51 57.53 -20.12
N GLU A 404 -9.57 58.37 -20.55
CA GLU A 404 -8.38 57.91 -21.33
C GLU A 404 -7.02 57.93 -20.59
N VAL A 405 -6.87 58.59 -19.44
CA VAL A 405 -5.52 58.95 -18.91
C VAL A 405 -5.00 58.07 -17.76
N ALA A 406 -5.86 57.48 -16.93
CA ALA A 406 -5.47 56.98 -15.60
C ALA A 406 -4.65 55.66 -15.45
N PRO A 407 -4.58 54.69 -16.41
CA PRO A 407 -4.19 53.31 -16.05
C PRO A 407 -2.68 53.02 -15.92
N ARG A 408 -1.77 54.00 -16.04
CA ARG A 408 -0.32 53.73 -16.23
C ARG A 408 0.56 53.74 -14.98
N GLU A 409 0.22 54.45 -13.91
CA GLU A 409 1.09 54.57 -12.72
C GLU A 409 1.00 53.39 -11.72
N ALA A 410 -0.02 52.54 -11.85
CA ALA A 410 -0.30 51.50 -10.85
C ALA A 410 0.66 50.28 -10.93
N GLU A 411 1.21 49.97 -12.10
CA GLU A 411 1.96 48.71 -12.30
C GLU A 411 3.40 48.74 -11.76
N GLU A 412 4.04 49.90 -11.66
CA GLU A 412 5.46 49.98 -11.27
C GLU A 412 5.67 49.70 -9.78
N ARG A 413 4.79 50.20 -8.92
CA ARG A 413 4.87 50.01 -7.45
C ARG A 413 4.75 48.54 -7.02
N VAL A 414 4.15 47.69 -7.84
CA VAL A 414 3.98 46.25 -7.54
C VAL A 414 5.28 45.46 -7.81
N LYS A 415 6.21 46.00 -8.61
CA LYS A 415 7.48 45.32 -8.95
C LYS A 415 8.55 45.48 -7.86
N SER A 416 8.66 46.65 -7.23
CA SER A 416 9.66 46.92 -6.17
C SER A 416 9.50 46.04 -4.94
N ASP A 417 8.26 45.89 -4.45
CA ASP A 417 7.95 45.20 -3.21
C ASP A 417 8.23 43.69 -3.22
N ASN A 418 8.27 43.08 -4.41
CA ASN A 418 8.52 41.65 -4.57
C ASN A 418 10.02 41.32 -4.65
N HIS A 419 10.88 42.29 -4.99
CA HIS A 419 12.34 42.13 -4.94
C HIS A 419 12.83 42.01 -3.49
N ARG A 420 12.41 42.96 -2.64
CA ARG A 420 12.86 43.12 -1.25
C ARG A 420 12.50 41.94 -0.34
N LYS A 421 11.40 41.23 -0.65
CA LYS A 421 10.96 40.03 0.07
C LYS A 421 11.79 38.78 -0.24
N ARG A 422 12.57 38.79 -1.32
CA ARG A 422 13.33 37.62 -1.81
C ARG A 422 14.70 37.48 -1.15
N GLU A 423 15.31 38.59 -0.76
CA GLU A 423 16.67 38.64 -0.19
C GLU A 423 16.67 38.24 1.29
N ALA A 424 15.68 38.69 2.07
CA ALA A 424 15.54 38.38 3.49
C ALA A 424 15.42 36.87 3.80
N VAL A 425 14.95 36.07 2.84
CA VAL A 425 14.78 34.61 2.99
C VAL A 425 16.12 33.87 2.85
N ASN A 426 17.06 34.37 2.03
CA ASN A 426 18.36 33.71 1.84
C ASN A 426 19.26 33.86 3.09
N ALA A 427 19.25 35.02 3.73
CA ALA A 427 20.09 35.31 4.90
C ALA A 427 19.82 34.41 6.11
N MET A 428 18.60 33.87 6.25
CA MET A 428 18.25 32.92 7.32
C MET A 428 18.76 31.48 7.07
N LEU A 429 19.20 31.14 5.85
CA LEU A 429 19.53 29.76 5.48
C LEU A 429 21.00 29.37 5.78
N GLU A 430 21.87 30.35 5.95
CA GLU A 430 23.32 30.13 6.13
C GLU A 430 23.72 29.96 7.60
N THR A 431 23.04 30.66 8.51
CA THR A 431 23.33 30.64 9.96
C THR A 431 23.15 29.25 10.59
N GLU A 432 22.10 28.51 10.20
CA GLU A 432 21.84 27.15 10.70
C GLU A 432 22.88 26.12 10.22
N ARG A 433 23.58 26.37 9.10
CA ARG A 433 24.60 25.43 8.59
C ARG A 433 25.87 25.44 9.45
N ALA A 434 26.28 26.60 9.96
CA ALA A 434 27.45 26.73 10.83
C ALA A 434 27.25 26.00 12.17
N ARG A 435 26.01 25.99 12.69
CA ARG A 435 25.69 25.47 14.03
C ARG A 435 25.83 23.96 14.17
N LYS A 436 25.67 23.22 13.06
CA LYS A 436 25.74 21.75 13.06
C LYS A 436 27.18 21.21 13.10
N ALA A 437 28.10 21.87 12.38
CA ALA A 437 29.49 21.40 12.25
C ALA A 437 30.29 21.42 13.57
N ALA A 438 29.86 22.21 14.57
CA ALA A 438 30.49 22.26 15.88
C ALA A 438 30.17 21.07 16.79
N GLN A 439 29.10 20.32 16.51
CA GLN A 439 28.67 19.20 17.35
C GLN A 439 29.45 17.92 17.06
N ASP A 440 29.65 17.60 15.78
CA ASP A 440 30.28 16.36 15.31
C ASP A 440 31.76 16.22 15.75
N ALA A 441 32.41 17.33 16.12
CA ALA A 441 33.80 17.37 16.59
C ALA A 441 34.00 16.93 18.06
N ILE A 442 32.93 16.91 18.87
CA ILE A 442 33.02 16.58 20.31
C ILE A 442 32.99 15.06 20.52
N ASP A 443 32.22 14.34 19.71
CA ASP A 443 31.95 12.91 19.87
C ASP A 443 33.15 12.00 19.54
N GLN A 444 34.18 12.50 18.85
CA GLN A 444 35.40 11.72 18.56
C GLN A 444 36.36 11.60 19.74
N ALA A 445 36.39 12.59 20.65
CA ALA A 445 37.41 12.64 21.73
C ALA A 445 37.19 11.62 22.86
N GLN A 446 36.00 11.04 23.00
CA GLN A 446 35.64 10.20 24.15
C GLN A 446 35.96 8.70 23.97
N ARG A 447 36.66 8.31 22.89
CA ARG A 447 36.70 6.91 22.42
C ARG A 447 38.02 6.17 22.58
N GLU A 448 39.09 6.85 23.02
CA GLU A 448 40.46 6.32 22.94
C GLU A 448 41.04 5.80 24.28
N ASP A 449 40.50 6.23 25.44
CA ASP A 449 41.10 5.96 26.75
C ASP A 449 40.84 4.56 27.35
N LEU A 450 39.85 3.81 26.86
CA LEU A 450 39.43 2.55 27.50
C LEU A 450 40.30 1.33 27.14
N ILE A 451 41.37 1.50 26.36
CA ILE A 451 42.32 0.43 25.99
C ILE A 451 43.47 0.36 27.03
N ARG A 452 43.13 0.28 28.33
CA ARG A 452 44.13 0.33 29.41
C ARG A 452 43.92 -0.58 30.63
N GLN A 453 42.85 -1.38 30.66
CA GLN A 453 42.62 -2.39 31.71
C GLN A 453 42.05 -3.68 31.12
N ILE A 454 42.89 -4.72 31.01
CA ILE A 454 42.63 -6.16 31.20
C ILE A 454 44.01 -6.83 31.01
N ARG A 455 44.77 -6.94 32.10
CA ARG A 455 46.13 -7.50 32.17
C ARG A 455 46.37 -8.20 33.51
N ALA A 456 45.56 -9.20 33.81
CA ALA A 456 45.69 -10.16 34.93
C ALA A 456 44.53 -11.17 34.87
N LEU A 457 44.63 -12.44 35.32
CA LEU A 457 45.76 -13.37 35.51
C LEU A 457 45.17 -14.79 35.71
N ASP A 458 45.96 -15.85 35.45
CA ASP A 458 45.83 -17.25 35.95
C ASP A 458 44.58 -18.11 35.58
N ARG A 459 44.73 -19.37 35.06
CA ARG A 459 45.10 -20.69 35.68
C ARG A 459 44.04 -21.17 36.70
N VAL A 460 43.61 -22.44 36.87
CA VAL A 460 44.12 -23.85 36.73
C VAL A 460 42.88 -24.76 36.40
N HIS A 461 42.81 -25.77 35.49
CA HIS A 461 43.52 -27.06 35.23
C HIS A 461 42.97 -28.34 35.94
N ARG A 462 42.84 -29.46 35.17
CA ARG A 462 42.51 -30.90 35.53
C ARG A 462 41.04 -31.25 35.88
N GLU A 463 40.39 -32.38 35.53
CA GLU A 463 40.68 -33.73 34.90
C GLU A 463 40.56 -34.98 35.84
N HIS A 464 40.40 -36.18 35.23
CA HIS A 464 40.34 -37.56 35.80
C HIS A 464 39.01 -38.04 36.44
N VAL A 465 38.59 -39.33 36.47
CA VAL A 465 38.80 -40.59 35.66
C VAL A 465 37.40 -41.28 35.52
N ALA A 466 37.08 -42.53 35.10
CA ALA A 466 37.69 -43.83 34.67
C ALA A 466 36.67 -44.52 33.69
N ILE A 467 36.94 -45.53 32.85
CA ILE A 467 37.72 -46.80 32.87
C ILE A 467 37.06 -48.00 33.60
N PHE A 468 36.73 -49.12 32.91
CA PHE A 468 36.77 -50.54 33.41
C PHE A 468 36.43 -51.64 32.36
N ASP A 469 36.92 -52.88 32.59
CA ASP A 469 36.59 -54.18 31.96
C ASP A 469 35.15 -54.70 32.26
N PRO A 470 34.70 -55.85 31.72
CA PRO A 470 34.18 -56.93 32.57
C PRO A 470 34.41 -58.35 31.97
N THR A 471 35.46 -59.03 32.44
CA THR A 471 35.98 -60.32 31.95
C THR A 471 37.53 -60.40 32.10
N GLU A 472 38.25 -59.81 31.13
CA GLU A 472 39.71 -59.55 31.07
C GLU A 472 40.01 -58.78 29.77
N SER A 473 41.23 -58.25 29.63
CA SER A 473 41.51 -57.11 28.76
C SER A 473 42.20 -57.50 27.42
N ALA A 474 41.99 -56.71 26.36
CA ALA A 474 42.54 -56.91 25.02
C ALA A 474 44.07 -56.74 24.90
N ASN A 475 44.72 -56.34 26.00
CA ASN A 475 46.17 -56.24 26.21
C ASN A 475 46.90 -55.33 25.21
N LEU A 476 46.31 -54.18 24.89
CA LEU A 476 46.95 -53.07 24.16
C LEU A 476 47.69 -52.08 25.08
N GLY A 477 47.59 -52.25 26.40
CA GLY A 477 48.23 -51.38 27.40
C GLY A 477 47.35 -50.22 27.90
N LEU A 478 46.04 -50.26 27.64
CA LEU A 478 45.05 -49.39 28.29
C LEU A 478 44.36 -50.17 29.42
N LEU A 479 44.00 -49.49 30.51
CA LEU A 479 43.45 -50.10 31.73
C LEU A 479 41.97 -50.55 31.63
N ASP A 480 41.42 -50.67 30.42
CA ASP A 480 40.00 -50.34 30.11
C ASP A 480 39.29 -51.30 29.13
N GLU A 481 39.74 -52.54 29.01
CA GLU A 481 39.37 -53.41 27.90
C GLU A 481 38.51 -54.60 28.40
N MET A 482 37.41 -54.93 27.70
CA MET A 482 36.21 -55.58 28.27
C MET A 482 35.87 -57.01 27.74
N SER A 483 36.11 -58.13 28.45
CA SER A 483 35.79 -59.51 27.91
C SER A 483 34.41 -60.14 28.22
N LEU A 484 33.36 -59.51 27.70
CA LEU A 484 32.15 -60.15 27.14
C LEU A 484 31.19 -61.00 28.03
N VAL A 485 31.66 -61.76 29.03
CA VAL A 485 30.80 -62.65 29.84
C VAL A 485 30.11 -61.85 30.92
N GLU A 486 30.88 -61.14 31.74
CA GLU A 486 30.32 -60.17 32.68
C GLU A 486 29.70 -58.98 31.91
N LEU A 487 30.08 -58.72 30.65
CA LEU A 487 29.32 -57.80 29.76
C LEU A 487 27.86 -58.24 29.56
N ARG A 488 27.56 -59.56 29.54
CA ARG A 488 26.20 -60.09 29.35
C ARG A 488 25.36 -60.01 30.62
N GLU A 489 25.93 -60.33 31.78
CA GLU A 489 25.26 -60.11 33.07
C GLU A 489 25.09 -58.62 33.33
N ARG A 490 26.11 -57.80 33.07
CA ARG A 490 25.97 -56.34 33.01
C ARG A 490 24.94 -55.91 31.99
N LEU A 491 24.69 -56.59 30.88
CA LEU A 491 23.60 -56.24 29.95
C LEU A 491 22.20 -56.57 30.51
N GLN A 492 22.07 -57.53 31.44
CA GLN A 492 20.82 -57.77 32.15
C GLN A 492 20.65 -56.81 33.33
N LEU A 493 21.70 -56.60 34.14
CA LEU A 493 21.71 -55.59 35.21
C LEU A 493 21.50 -54.19 34.63
N ARG A 494 22.21 -53.79 33.57
CA ARG A 494 21.99 -52.55 32.80
C ARG A 494 20.55 -52.41 32.30
N LYS A 495 19.83 -53.49 31.99
CA LYS A 495 18.41 -53.41 31.58
C LYS A 495 17.47 -53.21 32.77
N VAL A 496 17.83 -53.72 33.95
CA VAL A 496 17.13 -53.43 35.21
C VAL A 496 17.46 -52.00 35.65
N GLU A 497 18.74 -51.61 35.68
CA GLU A 497 19.19 -50.22 35.89
C GLU A 497 18.56 -49.26 34.88
N GLU A 498 18.45 -49.61 33.59
CA GLU A 498 17.84 -48.76 32.57
C GLU A 498 16.32 -48.67 32.77
N ALA A 499 15.66 -49.74 33.21
CA ALA A 499 14.24 -49.71 33.60
C ALA A 499 14.00 -48.91 34.90
N GLU A 500 14.93 -48.94 35.86
CA GLU A 500 14.89 -48.16 37.09
C GLU A 500 15.23 -46.68 36.84
N LEU A 501 16.24 -46.40 36.00
CA LEU A 501 16.55 -45.07 35.51
C LEU A 501 15.41 -44.53 34.64
N GLU A 502 14.73 -45.38 33.86
CA GLU A 502 13.48 -45.01 33.20
C GLU A 502 12.36 -44.71 34.22
N ALA A 503 12.21 -45.50 35.28
CA ALA A 503 11.23 -45.23 36.34
C ALA A 503 11.54 -43.90 37.05
N GLN A 504 12.78 -43.66 37.43
CA GLN A 504 13.26 -42.40 38.01
C GLN A 504 13.09 -41.23 37.04
N ARG A 505 13.45 -41.38 35.76
CA ARG A 505 13.19 -40.37 34.70
C ARG A 505 11.70 -40.10 34.54
N ARG A 506 10.85 -41.14 34.56
CA ARG A 506 9.38 -41.00 34.50
C ARG A 506 8.84 -40.29 35.75
N GLU A 507 9.41 -40.54 36.93
CA GLU A 507 9.05 -39.83 38.16
C GLU A 507 9.50 -38.36 38.13
N LEU A 508 10.76 -38.07 37.77
CA LEU A 508 11.27 -36.70 37.59
C LEU A 508 10.41 -35.94 36.57
N ILE A 509 10.04 -36.57 35.45
CA ILE A 509 9.11 -36.01 34.46
C ILE A 509 7.70 -35.77 35.05
N LEU A 510 7.26 -36.53 36.05
CA LEU A 510 6.00 -36.29 36.77
C LEU A 510 6.13 -35.20 37.83
N GLN A 511 7.28 -35.09 38.51
CA GLN A 511 7.61 -34.01 39.45
C GLN A 511 7.69 -32.67 38.70
N GLU A 512 8.49 -32.58 37.62
CA GLU A 512 8.54 -31.43 36.71
C GLU A 512 7.14 -31.01 36.21
N LYS A 513 6.27 -31.97 35.88
CA LYS A 513 4.89 -31.67 35.43
C LYS A 513 4.06 -31.05 36.54
N LYS A 514 4.14 -31.57 37.77
CA LYS A 514 3.46 -31.01 38.95
C LYS A 514 3.96 -29.59 39.25
N GLU A 515 5.27 -29.37 39.25
CA GLU A 515 5.89 -28.05 39.46
C GLU A 515 5.50 -27.05 38.37
N ARG A 516 5.56 -27.45 37.09
CA ARG A 516 5.16 -26.63 35.95
C ARG A 516 3.67 -26.29 35.98
N GLU A 517 2.82 -27.18 36.49
CA GLU A 517 1.40 -26.88 36.73
C GLU A 517 1.20 -25.91 37.91
N ALA A 518 1.97 -26.05 38.99
CA ALA A 518 1.92 -25.15 40.14
C ALA A 518 2.40 -23.73 39.79
N ASP A 519 3.51 -23.61 39.05
CA ASP A 519 4.01 -22.34 38.51
C ASP A 519 2.99 -21.67 37.58
N LEU A 520 2.40 -22.42 36.64
CA LEU A 520 1.33 -21.89 35.77
C LEU A 520 0.10 -21.43 36.57
N LYS A 521 -0.31 -22.15 37.62
CA LYS A 521 -1.39 -21.71 38.53
C LYS A 521 -1.02 -20.42 39.28
N SER A 522 0.21 -20.31 39.78
CA SER A 522 0.74 -19.12 40.45
C SER A 522 0.74 -17.90 39.51
N ARG A 523 1.28 -18.04 38.29
CA ARG A 523 1.28 -16.98 37.27
C ARG A 523 -0.14 -16.55 36.86
N VAL A 524 -1.08 -17.49 36.71
CA VAL A 524 -2.50 -17.17 36.44
C VAL A 524 -3.12 -16.36 37.58
N SER A 525 -2.84 -16.70 38.84
CA SER A 525 -3.32 -15.96 40.02
C SER A 525 -2.72 -14.55 40.11
N ASN A 526 -1.45 -14.39 39.75
CA ASN A 526 -0.81 -13.08 39.66
C ASN A 526 -1.41 -12.23 38.51
N ILE A 527 -1.58 -12.82 37.33
CA ILE A 527 -2.19 -12.16 36.16
C ILE A 527 -3.63 -11.74 36.45
N SER A 528 -4.46 -12.57 37.09
CA SER A 528 -5.84 -12.19 37.41
C SER A 528 -5.90 -11.03 38.41
N ARG A 529 -5.05 -11.03 39.44
CA ARG A 529 -4.89 -9.92 40.38
C ARG A 529 -4.47 -8.63 39.68
N ILE A 530 -3.46 -8.67 38.82
CA ILE A 530 -2.98 -7.50 38.07
C ILE A 530 -4.06 -7.00 37.10
N ARG A 531 -4.81 -7.89 36.44
CA ARG A 531 -5.95 -7.53 35.59
C ARG A 531 -7.07 -6.84 36.38
N GLN A 532 -7.41 -7.32 37.58
CA GLN A 532 -8.42 -6.70 38.44
C GLN A 532 -8.00 -5.29 38.90
N LEU A 533 -6.76 -5.13 39.36
CA LEU A 533 -6.19 -3.82 39.74
C LEU A 533 -6.12 -2.85 38.55
N ALA A 534 -5.70 -3.35 37.38
CA ALA A 534 -5.71 -2.56 36.15
C ALA A 534 -7.14 -2.21 35.71
N ALA A 535 -8.13 -3.09 35.90
CA ALA A 535 -9.52 -2.83 35.54
C ALA A 535 -10.16 -1.76 36.43
N SER A 536 -9.91 -1.78 37.75
CA SER A 536 -10.39 -0.74 38.66
C SER A 536 -9.73 0.61 38.41
N ALA A 537 -8.39 0.65 38.29
CA ALA A 537 -7.64 1.87 37.96
C ALA A 537 -8.04 2.46 36.59
N ASN A 538 -8.29 1.61 35.58
CA ASN A 538 -8.80 2.08 34.29
C ASN A 538 -10.27 2.50 34.33
N ARG A 539 -11.10 2.00 35.26
CA ARG A 539 -12.47 2.53 35.48
C ARG A 539 -12.36 3.95 36.06
N THR A 540 -11.73 4.13 37.23
CA THR A 540 -11.60 5.44 37.89
C THR A 540 -10.89 6.49 37.03
N SER A 541 -9.86 6.12 36.27
CA SER A 541 -9.18 7.02 35.31
C SER A 541 -10.10 7.47 34.16
N ARG A 542 -10.93 6.56 33.62
CA ARG A 542 -11.93 6.92 32.58
C ARG A 542 -13.02 7.82 33.14
N ASP A 543 -13.49 7.55 34.35
CA ASP A 543 -14.56 8.34 34.99
C ASP A 543 -14.06 9.76 35.31
N ARG A 544 -12.86 9.90 35.90
CA ARG A 544 -12.22 11.21 36.12
C ARG A 544 -11.96 11.96 34.81
N ARG A 545 -11.55 11.27 33.73
CA ARG A 545 -11.37 11.91 32.41
C ARG A 545 -12.69 12.36 31.81
N LYS A 546 -13.76 11.58 31.97
CA LYS A 546 -15.11 11.92 31.51
C LYS A 546 -15.66 13.15 32.24
N GLN A 547 -15.44 13.24 33.56
CA GLN A 547 -15.76 14.43 34.35
C GLN A 547 -15.00 15.65 33.81
N LEU A 548 -13.67 15.60 33.76
CA LEU A 548 -12.84 16.72 33.25
C LEU A 548 -13.20 17.15 31.81
N GLU A 549 -13.59 16.22 30.94
CA GLU A 549 -14.05 16.56 29.59
C GLU A 549 -15.43 17.22 29.60
N GLN A 550 -16.33 16.82 30.50
CA GLN A 550 -17.64 17.43 30.68
C GLN A 550 -17.52 18.83 31.31
N ASP A 551 -16.76 18.97 32.41
CA ASP A 551 -16.45 20.24 33.06
C ASP A 551 -15.87 21.25 32.06
N LYS A 552 -14.91 20.82 31.24
CA LYS A 552 -14.35 21.65 30.16
C LYS A 552 -15.39 22.03 29.10
N ARG A 553 -16.26 21.11 28.67
CA ARG A 553 -17.31 21.41 27.69
C ARG A 553 -18.31 22.43 28.22
N ASP A 554 -18.60 22.39 29.52
CA ASP A 554 -19.54 23.32 30.16
C ASP A 554 -18.88 24.68 30.46
N GLN A 555 -17.57 24.72 30.75
CA GLN A 555 -16.77 25.96 30.71
C GLN A 555 -16.70 26.57 29.30
N ASP A 556 -16.41 25.77 28.26
CA ASP A 556 -16.35 26.20 26.86
C ASP A 556 -17.72 26.73 26.36
N LYS A 557 -18.85 26.21 26.86
CA LYS A 557 -20.18 26.80 26.66
C LYS A 557 -20.29 28.15 27.35
N HIS A 558 -20.07 28.20 28.67
CA HIS A 558 -20.28 29.40 29.46
C HIS A 558 -19.46 30.60 28.96
N MET A 559 -18.22 30.36 28.50
CA MET A 559 -17.39 31.37 27.85
C MET A 559 -17.96 31.87 26.51
N ARG A 560 -18.55 31.00 25.69
CA ARG A 560 -19.25 31.38 24.45
C ARG A 560 -20.53 32.15 24.74
N ASP A 561 -21.30 31.72 25.74
CA ASP A 561 -22.55 32.38 26.12
C ASP A 561 -22.28 33.79 26.65
N GLN A 562 -21.24 33.97 27.48
CA GLN A 562 -20.75 35.30 27.87
C GLN A 562 -20.24 36.14 26.68
N GLY A 563 -19.53 35.52 25.72
CA GLY A 563 -19.03 36.19 24.52
C GLY A 563 -20.17 36.68 23.61
N ASN A 564 -21.15 35.81 23.37
CA ASN A 564 -22.37 36.12 22.62
C ASN A 564 -23.19 37.22 23.29
N LEU A 565 -23.32 37.20 24.63
CA LEU A 565 -24.02 38.25 25.38
C LEU A 565 -23.33 39.61 25.23
N LYS A 566 -21.99 39.67 25.35
CA LYS A 566 -21.21 40.90 25.14
C LYS A 566 -21.31 41.42 23.71
N LEU A 567 -21.30 40.53 22.72
CA LEU A 567 -21.50 40.91 21.31
C LEU A 567 -22.92 41.44 21.09
N ALA A 568 -23.95 40.77 21.61
CA ALA A 568 -25.34 41.21 21.51
C ALA A 568 -25.56 42.59 22.17
N GLN A 569 -24.92 42.86 23.32
CA GLN A 569 -24.94 44.18 23.97
C GLN A 569 -24.29 45.26 23.08
N LYS A 570 -23.12 44.98 22.47
CA LYS A 570 -22.47 45.91 21.53
C LYS A 570 -23.36 46.20 20.31
N MET A 571 -23.96 45.15 19.71
CA MET A 571 -24.86 45.30 18.56
C MET A 571 -26.16 46.03 18.91
N ALA A 572 -26.65 45.92 20.15
CA ALA A 572 -27.84 46.64 20.62
C ALA A 572 -27.56 48.15 20.77
N ALA A 573 -26.40 48.52 21.34
CA ALA A 573 -25.97 49.91 21.42
C ALA A 573 -25.85 50.56 20.03
N GLN A 574 -25.12 49.91 19.10
CA GLN A 574 -24.93 50.38 17.72
C GLN A 574 -26.22 50.45 16.88
N ARG A 575 -27.34 49.90 17.38
CA ARG A 575 -28.68 50.09 16.81
C ARG A 575 -29.41 51.26 17.48
N ALA A 576 -29.38 51.33 18.82
CA ALA A 576 -29.98 52.44 19.57
C ALA A 576 -29.40 53.81 19.17
N ASP A 577 -28.07 53.91 19.00
CA ASP A 577 -27.40 55.14 18.57
C ASP A 577 -27.90 55.60 17.18
N ARG A 578 -28.06 54.63 16.25
CA ARG A 578 -28.53 54.83 14.87
C ARG A 578 -30.01 55.18 14.79
N ASP A 579 -30.84 54.53 15.62
CA ASP A 579 -32.27 54.81 15.70
C ASP A 579 -32.52 56.21 16.29
N ALA A 580 -31.67 56.66 17.21
CA ALA A 580 -31.70 58.03 17.74
C ALA A 580 -31.23 59.08 16.71
N GLU A 581 -30.21 58.78 15.91
CA GLU A 581 -29.77 59.64 14.79
C GLU A 581 -30.86 59.76 13.71
N PHE A 582 -31.50 58.65 13.35
CA PHE A 582 -32.64 58.63 12.42
C PHE A 582 -33.85 59.41 12.96
N GLN A 583 -34.14 59.33 14.26
CA GLN A 583 -35.20 60.12 14.89
C GLN A 583 -34.93 61.63 14.81
N ARG A 584 -33.69 62.08 15.08
CA ARG A 584 -33.31 63.50 14.92
C ARG A 584 -33.52 64.01 13.49
N LEU A 585 -33.01 63.28 12.50
CA LEU A 585 -33.18 63.64 11.08
C LEU A 585 -34.66 63.69 10.67
N LYS A 586 -35.50 62.82 11.24
CA LYS A 586 -36.95 62.83 11.03
C LYS A 586 -37.62 64.05 11.67
N GLU A 587 -37.27 64.39 12.90
CA GLU A 587 -37.80 65.57 13.62
C GLU A 587 -37.43 66.87 12.91
N GLU A 588 -36.20 67.00 12.41
CA GLU A 588 -35.78 68.13 11.57
C GLU A 588 -36.59 68.21 10.26
N GLY A 589 -36.82 67.08 9.61
CA GLY A 589 -37.68 66.99 8.41
C GLY A 589 -39.14 67.40 8.69
N GLU A 590 -39.72 66.96 9.80
CA GLU A 590 -41.09 67.33 10.21
C GLU A 590 -41.18 68.82 10.60
N LEU A 591 -40.15 69.40 11.23
CA LEU A 591 -40.07 70.84 11.48
C LEU A 591 -40.00 71.66 10.18
N VAL A 592 -39.30 71.17 9.14
CA VAL A 592 -39.27 71.81 7.81
C VAL A 592 -40.62 71.66 7.09
N ALA A 593 -41.28 70.51 7.19
CA ALA A 593 -42.62 70.30 6.64
C ALA A 593 -43.68 71.20 7.29
N ASN A 594 -43.66 71.32 8.62
CA ASN A 594 -44.57 72.19 9.36
C ASN A 594 -44.34 73.68 9.04
N LYS A 595 -43.08 74.12 8.86
CA LYS A 595 -42.75 75.47 8.37
C LYS A 595 -43.30 75.73 6.95
N ARG A 596 -43.38 74.71 6.08
CA ARG A 596 -44.05 74.81 4.77
C ARG A 596 -45.57 74.93 4.88
N MET A 597 -46.22 74.21 5.80
CA MET A 597 -47.69 74.25 5.94
C MET A 597 -48.20 75.58 6.53
N PHE A 598 -47.44 76.22 7.43
CA PHE A 598 -47.90 77.44 8.12
C PHE A 598 -48.01 78.70 7.22
N LEU A 599 -47.51 78.64 5.99
CA LEU A 599 -47.68 79.69 4.97
C LEU A 599 -49.04 79.58 4.22
N GLY A 600 -49.85 78.55 4.49
CA GLY A 600 -51.09 78.24 3.75
C GLY A 600 -52.40 78.54 4.48
N ALA A 601 -52.91 79.76 4.30
CA ALA A 601 -54.33 80.16 4.41
C ALA A 601 -55.13 79.93 5.73
N ALA A 602 -55.32 81.04 6.46
CA ALA A 602 -56.54 81.53 7.14
C ALA A 602 -57.55 80.56 7.84
N LYS A 603 -57.89 80.94 9.08
CA LYS A 603 -58.72 80.21 10.06
C LYS A 603 -60.18 79.89 9.63
N ASN A 604 -60.77 80.63 8.70
CA ASN A 604 -62.21 80.53 8.37
C ASN A 604 -62.62 79.24 7.62
N MET A 605 -61.66 78.43 7.15
CA MET A 605 -61.95 77.17 6.43
C MET A 605 -62.34 75.99 7.33
N LEU A 606 -62.26 76.10 8.67
CA LEU A 606 -62.60 75.00 9.58
C LEU A 606 -64.11 74.80 9.77
N GLU A 607 -64.85 75.88 9.98
CA GLU A 607 -66.26 75.81 10.39
C GLU A 607 -67.17 75.38 9.22
N VAL A 608 -66.91 75.90 8.01
CA VAL A 608 -67.58 75.45 6.79
C VAL A 608 -67.30 73.97 6.51
N ARG A 609 -66.06 73.50 6.73
CA ARG A 609 -65.71 72.08 6.64
C ARG A 609 -66.49 71.21 7.61
N HIS A 610 -66.70 71.66 8.84
CA HIS A 610 -67.41 70.87 9.86
C HIS A 610 -68.88 70.61 9.46
N PHE A 611 -69.60 71.64 9.01
CA PHE A 611 -71.00 71.46 8.57
C PHE A 611 -71.08 70.63 7.29
N MET A 612 -70.20 70.90 6.31
CA MET A 612 -70.13 70.14 5.05
C MET A 612 -69.68 68.69 5.26
N GLN A 613 -68.94 68.37 6.32
CA GLN A 613 -68.57 67.01 6.69
C GLN A 613 -69.74 66.17 7.20
N GLN A 614 -70.79 66.78 7.77
CA GLN A 614 -71.95 66.05 8.31
C GLN A 614 -72.94 65.65 7.20
N THR A 615 -73.26 66.56 6.27
CA THR A 615 -74.10 66.26 5.10
C THR A 615 -73.41 65.26 4.16
N MET A 616 -72.15 65.51 3.81
CA MET A 616 -71.32 64.49 3.13
C MET A 616 -71.15 63.23 3.97
N GLY A 617 -71.34 63.26 5.30
CA GLY A 617 -71.21 62.11 6.19
C GLY A 617 -72.32 61.08 5.96
N ALA A 618 -73.57 61.53 5.87
CA ALA A 618 -74.72 60.67 5.54
C ALA A 618 -74.65 60.13 4.11
N GLU A 619 -74.30 60.99 3.14
CA GLU A 619 -74.12 60.60 1.74
C GLU A 619 -72.95 59.63 1.57
N ARG A 620 -71.83 59.85 2.27
CA ARG A 620 -70.76 58.85 2.43
C ARG A 620 -71.24 57.59 3.11
N GLN A 621 -72.19 57.60 4.04
CA GLN A 621 -72.61 56.34 4.69
C GLN A 621 -73.41 55.44 3.73
N ALA A 622 -74.22 56.01 2.84
CA ALA A 622 -74.87 55.28 1.75
C ALA A 622 -73.86 54.87 0.67
N SER A 623 -73.08 55.83 0.17
CA SER A 623 -72.05 55.61 -0.85
C SER A 623 -70.98 54.63 -0.39
N ASN A 624 -70.53 54.66 0.88
CA ASN A 624 -69.59 53.69 1.45
C ASN A 624 -70.22 52.32 1.68
N ARG A 625 -71.54 52.16 1.80
CA ARG A 625 -72.15 50.80 1.81
C ARG A 625 -72.16 50.20 0.42
N GLN A 626 -72.57 50.96 -0.59
CA GLN A 626 -72.57 50.51 -1.98
C GLN A 626 -71.14 50.29 -2.49
N ASN A 627 -70.22 51.23 -2.19
CA ASN A 627 -68.81 51.08 -2.45
C ASN A 627 -68.17 49.99 -1.59
N ALA A 628 -68.54 49.76 -0.33
CA ALA A 628 -67.98 48.64 0.44
C ALA A 628 -68.32 47.30 -0.20
N VAL A 629 -69.56 47.08 -0.66
CA VAL A 629 -69.91 45.83 -1.37
C VAL A 629 -69.16 45.73 -2.71
N GLN A 630 -69.01 46.83 -3.45
CA GLN A 630 -68.22 46.83 -4.70
C GLN A 630 -66.71 46.70 -4.46
N THR A 631 -66.16 47.26 -3.38
CA THR A 631 -64.75 47.14 -3.02
C THR A 631 -64.46 45.82 -2.33
N GLU A 632 -65.39 45.20 -1.60
CA GLU A 632 -65.26 43.81 -1.14
C GLU A 632 -65.26 42.86 -2.33
N ALA A 633 -66.19 42.99 -3.29
CA ALA A 633 -66.15 42.17 -4.50
C ALA A 633 -64.88 42.41 -5.35
N ARG A 634 -64.43 43.67 -5.45
CA ARG A 634 -63.19 44.04 -6.17
C ARG A 634 -61.92 43.63 -5.42
N VAL A 635 -61.89 43.72 -4.08
CA VAL A 635 -60.78 43.28 -3.23
C VAL A 635 -60.77 41.76 -3.15
N GLU A 636 -61.90 41.07 -3.13
CA GLU A 636 -61.94 39.61 -3.16
C GLU A 636 -61.46 39.07 -4.50
N SER A 637 -61.88 39.66 -5.64
CA SER A 637 -61.34 39.33 -6.96
C SER A 637 -59.86 39.72 -7.11
N GLN A 638 -59.44 40.89 -6.62
CA GLN A 638 -58.02 41.27 -6.57
C GLN A 638 -57.21 40.41 -5.61
N THR A 639 -57.79 39.88 -4.54
CA THR A 639 -57.12 38.98 -3.58
C THR A 639 -57.02 37.59 -4.16
N LYS A 640 -58.05 37.08 -4.86
CA LYS A 640 -57.98 35.84 -5.66
C LYS A 640 -56.94 35.97 -6.79
N HIS A 641 -56.84 37.14 -7.43
CA HIS A 641 -55.83 37.40 -8.46
C HIS A 641 -54.41 37.58 -7.88
N MET A 642 -54.27 38.30 -6.76
CA MET A 642 -52.98 38.46 -6.07
C MET A 642 -52.53 37.14 -5.43
N ASP A 643 -53.42 36.33 -4.88
CA ASP A 643 -53.10 35.00 -4.35
C ASP A 643 -52.75 34.02 -5.48
N THR A 644 -53.45 34.03 -6.62
CA THR A 644 -52.96 33.26 -7.80
C THR A 644 -51.60 33.78 -8.29
N LYS A 645 -51.35 35.09 -8.29
CA LYS A 645 -50.04 35.69 -8.60
C LYS A 645 -48.96 35.40 -7.55
N ILE A 646 -49.33 35.28 -6.27
CA ILE A 646 -48.45 34.87 -5.16
C ILE A 646 -48.14 33.38 -5.28
N ARG A 647 -49.12 32.51 -5.55
CA ARG A 647 -48.89 31.09 -5.84
C ARG A 647 -48.03 30.90 -7.09
N GLN A 648 -48.21 31.70 -8.15
CA GLN A 648 -47.35 31.68 -9.34
C GLN A 648 -45.93 32.18 -9.04
N THR A 649 -45.77 33.32 -8.37
CA THR A 649 -44.44 33.84 -8.01
C THR A 649 -43.75 33.03 -6.92
N TYR A 650 -44.49 32.32 -6.07
CA TYR A 650 -43.97 31.36 -5.10
C TYR A 650 -43.55 30.06 -5.79
N ARG A 651 -44.33 29.53 -6.74
CA ARG A 651 -43.90 28.42 -7.61
C ARG A 651 -42.66 28.79 -8.44
N HIS A 652 -42.61 30.02 -8.97
CA HIS A 652 -41.44 30.52 -9.68
C HIS A 652 -40.24 30.72 -8.74
N LYS A 653 -40.43 31.23 -7.51
CA LYS A 653 -39.38 31.28 -6.49
C LYS A 653 -38.91 29.89 -6.06
N GLN A 654 -39.79 28.90 -5.91
CA GLN A 654 -39.41 27.51 -5.66
C GLN A 654 -38.64 26.91 -6.84
N ALA A 655 -39.06 27.18 -8.08
CA ALA A 655 -38.31 26.77 -9.27
C ALA A 655 -36.92 27.42 -9.32
N MET A 656 -36.82 28.74 -9.08
CA MET A 656 -35.55 29.46 -9.01
C MET A 656 -34.69 29.02 -7.82
N GLN A 657 -35.27 28.63 -6.68
CA GLN A 657 -34.57 28.07 -5.52
C GLN A 657 -34.08 26.63 -5.80
N HIS A 658 -34.86 25.84 -6.52
CA HIS A 658 -34.46 24.51 -6.98
C HIS A 658 -33.33 24.62 -8.02
N GLU A 659 -33.45 25.54 -8.98
CA GLU A 659 -32.42 25.82 -9.98
C GLU A 659 -31.15 26.43 -9.36
N ALA A 660 -31.28 27.27 -8.33
CA ALA A 660 -30.17 27.75 -7.53
C ALA A 660 -29.52 26.64 -6.70
N SER A 661 -30.31 25.75 -6.08
CA SER A 661 -29.78 24.60 -5.33
C SER A 661 -29.10 23.58 -6.25
N MET A 662 -29.61 23.38 -7.47
CA MET A 662 -28.90 22.61 -8.51
C MET A 662 -27.59 23.31 -8.89
N ARG A 663 -27.58 24.62 -9.16
CA ARG A 663 -26.33 25.38 -9.40
C ARG A 663 -25.37 25.35 -8.22
N GLU A 664 -25.82 25.34 -6.97
CA GLU A 664 -24.97 25.20 -5.79
C GLU A 664 -24.39 23.79 -5.69
N ASN A 665 -25.16 22.75 -5.99
CA ASN A 665 -24.67 21.37 -6.07
C ASN A 665 -23.66 21.19 -7.21
N ASP A 666 -23.93 21.76 -8.40
CA ASP A 666 -23.02 21.74 -9.55
C ASP A 666 -21.74 22.54 -9.25
N ALA A 667 -21.85 23.72 -8.63
CA ALA A 667 -20.68 24.50 -8.19
C ALA A 667 -19.90 23.82 -7.06
N ALA A 668 -20.56 23.05 -6.18
CA ALA A 668 -19.90 22.22 -5.18
C ALA A 668 -19.21 21.01 -5.82
N LEU A 669 -19.80 20.41 -6.86
CA LEU A 669 -19.20 19.35 -7.66
C LEU A 669 -17.95 19.86 -8.40
N ASP A 670 -18.05 20.99 -9.10
CA ASP A 670 -16.94 21.65 -9.79
C ASP A 670 -15.86 22.09 -8.81
N LYS A 671 -16.21 22.58 -7.62
CA LYS A 671 -15.25 22.87 -6.55
C LYS A 671 -14.56 21.59 -6.06
N ALA A 672 -15.28 20.50 -5.83
CA ALA A 672 -14.71 19.23 -5.40
C ALA A 672 -13.80 18.61 -6.50
N MET A 673 -14.20 18.72 -7.76
CA MET A 673 -13.37 18.37 -8.93
C MET A 673 -12.15 19.27 -9.04
N GLY A 674 -12.29 20.57 -8.79
CA GLY A 674 -11.21 21.56 -8.74
C GLY A 674 -10.20 21.26 -7.65
N GLU A 675 -10.63 21.02 -6.41
CA GLU A 675 -9.80 20.60 -5.29
C GLU A 675 -9.10 19.26 -5.57
N THR A 676 -9.81 18.28 -6.16
CA THR A 676 -9.23 16.99 -6.53
C THR A 676 -8.16 17.15 -7.62
N LYS A 677 -8.41 18.00 -8.63
CA LYS A 677 -7.46 18.37 -9.70
C LYS A 677 -6.27 19.16 -9.16
N GLN A 678 -6.45 19.99 -8.14
CA GLN A 678 -5.37 20.67 -7.41
C GLN A 678 -4.55 19.69 -6.56
N ARG A 679 -5.17 18.76 -5.83
CA ARG A 679 -4.47 17.70 -5.07
C ARG A 679 -3.65 16.81 -6.00
N LEU A 680 -4.20 16.39 -7.15
CA LEU A 680 -3.48 15.62 -8.17
C LEU A 680 -2.33 16.40 -8.82
N ARG A 681 -2.47 17.73 -9.01
CA ARG A 681 -1.35 18.59 -9.42
C ARG A 681 -0.28 18.67 -8.34
N HIS A 682 -0.67 18.95 -7.09
CA HIS A 682 0.26 19.06 -5.96
C HIS A 682 1.02 17.75 -5.71
N ASP A 683 0.36 16.59 -5.74
CA ASP A 683 1.02 15.28 -5.65
C ASP A 683 1.96 15.02 -6.84
N LYS A 684 1.54 15.35 -8.08
CA LYS A 684 2.42 15.28 -9.26
C LYS A 684 3.64 16.19 -9.13
N ASP A 685 3.49 17.40 -8.62
CA ASP A 685 4.55 18.39 -8.48
C ASP A 685 5.46 18.11 -7.26
N MET A 686 4.93 17.52 -6.19
CA MET A 686 5.70 16.92 -5.09
C MET A 686 6.55 15.75 -5.58
N ARG A 687 5.98 14.85 -6.39
CA ARG A 687 6.74 13.75 -7.02
C ARG A 687 7.84 14.27 -7.95
N LYS A 688 7.58 15.33 -8.74
CA LYS A 688 8.63 16.03 -9.49
C LYS A 688 9.69 16.61 -8.56
N ALA A 689 9.31 17.28 -7.48
CA ALA A 689 10.25 17.90 -6.54
C ALA A 689 11.17 16.85 -5.88
N VAL A 690 10.62 15.70 -5.49
CA VAL A 690 11.40 14.55 -4.99
C VAL A 690 12.34 14.00 -6.07
N VAL A 691 11.88 13.84 -7.32
CA VAL A 691 12.73 13.41 -8.44
C VAL A 691 13.84 14.42 -8.74
N HIS A 692 13.54 15.72 -8.74
CA HIS A 692 14.54 16.78 -8.95
C HIS A 692 15.53 16.88 -7.78
N HIS A 693 15.07 16.68 -6.53
CA HIS A 693 15.96 16.62 -5.38
C HIS A 693 16.90 15.40 -5.45
N GLU A 694 16.38 14.23 -5.82
CA GLU A 694 17.21 13.03 -5.98
C GLU A 694 18.13 13.11 -7.20
N GLN A 695 17.70 13.77 -8.29
CA GLN A 695 18.55 14.12 -9.43
C GLN A 695 19.66 15.10 -9.04
N ALA A 696 19.36 16.14 -8.27
CA ALA A 696 20.35 17.10 -7.79
C ALA A 696 21.34 16.45 -6.82
N ARG A 697 20.85 15.64 -5.87
CA ARG A 697 21.68 14.83 -4.95
C ARG A 697 22.56 13.84 -5.71
N ARG A 698 22.04 13.17 -6.75
CA ARG A 698 22.82 12.25 -7.60
C ARG A 698 23.82 13.00 -8.48
N GLY A 699 23.46 14.19 -8.98
CA GLY A 699 24.34 15.07 -9.74
C GLY A 699 25.52 15.53 -8.89
N HIS A 700 25.25 16.06 -7.70
CA HIS A 700 26.29 16.48 -6.75
C HIS A 700 27.15 15.30 -6.25
N ALA A 701 26.56 14.12 -6.03
CA ALA A 701 27.33 12.91 -5.72
C ALA A 701 28.23 12.47 -6.90
N ALA A 702 27.77 12.63 -8.15
CA ALA A 702 28.58 12.36 -9.34
C ALA A 702 29.70 13.39 -9.51
N GLU A 703 29.41 14.68 -9.33
CA GLU A 703 30.36 15.80 -9.32
C GLU A 703 31.48 15.57 -8.28
N ILE A 704 31.12 15.22 -7.03
CA ILE A 704 32.09 14.85 -5.99
C ILE A 704 32.96 13.66 -6.43
N LEU A 705 32.38 12.62 -7.03
CA LEU A 705 33.14 11.47 -7.53
C LEU A 705 34.04 11.81 -8.72
N GLN A 706 33.60 12.71 -9.60
CA GLN A 706 34.35 13.17 -10.77
C GLN A 706 35.56 14.01 -10.36
N HIS A 707 35.40 14.94 -9.42
CA HIS A 707 36.52 15.68 -8.83
C HIS A 707 37.48 14.77 -8.04
N ARG A 708 37.00 13.66 -7.48
CA ARG A 708 37.83 12.69 -6.75
C ARG A 708 38.75 11.85 -7.64
N ASN A 709 38.46 11.73 -8.94
CA ASN A 709 39.39 11.18 -9.94
C ASN A 709 39.14 11.81 -11.32
N MET A 710 39.74 12.96 -11.57
CA MET A 710 39.58 13.71 -12.82
C MET A 710 40.13 12.97 -14.04
N TYR A 711 41.20 12.18 -13.90
CA TYR A 711 41.79 11.42 -15.01
C TYR A 711 40.86 10.31 -15.50
N ALA A 712 40.35 9.47 -14.58
CA ALA A 712 39.36 8.45 -14.94
C ALA A 712 38.05 9.07 -15.49
N THR A 713 37.69 10.27 -15.02
CA THR A 713 36.56 11.04 -15.56
C THR A 713 36.80 11.50 -16.99
N GLN A 714 38.00 11.98 -17.32
CA GLN A 714 38.37 12.38 -18.68
C GLN A 714 38.41 11.18 -19.64
N VAL A 715 38.97 10.04 -19.22
CA VAL A 715 38.94 8.79 -20.00
C VAL A 715 37.50 8.34 -20.23
N SER A 716 36.68 8.25 -19.18
CA SER A 716 35.28 7.83 -19.31
C SER A 716 34.42 8.83 -20.11
N ALA A 717 34.75 10.12 -20.09
CA ALA A 717 34.12 11.12 -20.96
C ALA A 717 34.52 10.95 -22.43
N ALA A 718 35.77 10.58 -22.72
CA ALA A 718 36.21 10.20 -24.06
C ALA A 718 35.52 8.90 -24.52
N ASP A 719 35.40 7.89 -23.66
CA ASP A 719 34.69 6.65 -23.96
C ASP A 719 33.19 6.87 -24.21
N VAL A 720 32.56 7.81 -23.48
CA VAL A 720 31.16 8.20 -23.72
C VAL A 720 31.01 9.08 -24.96
N ALA A 721 32.03 9.85 -25.36
CA ALA A 721 32.06 10.51 -26.66
C ALA A 721 32.18 9.48 -27.80
N ASN A 722 33.11 8.52 -27.67
CA ASN A 722 33.29 7.40 -28.60
C ASN A 722 32.02 6.53 -28.70
N GLY A 723 31.32 6.30 -27.59
CA GLY A 723 30.04 5.59 -27.53
C GLY A 723 28.83 6.41 -28.04
N ARG A 724 28.94 7.75 -28.09
CA ARG A 724 27.98 8.61 -28.81
C ARG A 724 28.23 8.63 -30.31
N THR A 725 29.48 8.47 -30.74
CA THR A 725 29.83 8.04 -32.10
C THR A 725 29.68 6.53 -32.27
N PHE A 726 28.57 5.97 -31.78
CA PHE A 726 28.16 4.60 -32.10
C PHE A 726 28.12 4.50 -33.62
N ARG A 727 29.03 3.69 -34.21
CA ARG A 727 29.27 3.69 -35.66
C ARG A 727 27.94 3.54 -36.39
N ALA A 728 27.65 4.45 -37.32
CA ALA A 728 26.54 4.28 -38.23
C ALA A 728 26.73 2.92 -38.93
N ALA A 729 25.74 2.04 -38.80
CA ALA A 729 25.79 0.73 -39.42
C ALA A 729 26.00 0.94 -40.93
N ALA A 730 27.04 0.31 -41.50
CA ALA A 730 27.29 0.39 -42.92
C ALA A 730 26.05 -0.12 -43.67
N ALA A 731 25.54 0.68 -44.61
CA ALA A 731 24.40 0.28 -45.42
C ALA A 731 24.75 -1.01 -46.17
N SER A 732 23.79 -1.95 -46.27
CA SER A 732 24.05 -3.28 -46.85
C SER A 732 24.61 -3.20 -48.28
N ASN A 733 24.24 -2.17 -49.03
CA ASN A 733 24.77 -1.91 -50.37
C ASN A 733 26.30 -1.64 -50.44
N GLN A 734 26.99 -1.45 -49.30
CA GLN A 734 28.45 -1.36 -49.20
C GLN A 734 29.11 -2.65 -48.68
N LEU A 735 28.34 -3.63 -48.21
CA LEU A 735 28.84 -4.90 -47.66
C LEU A 735 29.01 -5.98 -48.73
N PHE A 736 28.20 -5.93 -49.79
CA PHE A 736 28.11 -6.95 -50.83
C PHE A 736 28.65 -6.46 -52.17
N THR A 737 29.27 -7.36 -52.93
CA THR A 737 29.86 -7.03 -54.25
C THR A 737 28.82 -6.73 -55.32
N ASP A 738 27.64 -7.37 -55.22
CA ASP A 738 26.47 -7.04 -56.04
C ASP A 738 25.29 -6.68 -55.09
N PRO A 739 24.94 -5.38 -54.96
CA PRO A 739 23.85 -4.96 -54.11
C PRO A 739 22.46 -5.11 -54.75
N SER A 740 22.36 -5.54 -56.02
CA SER A 740 21.07 -5.74 -56.70
C SER A 740 20.38 -7.06 -56.31
N LEU A 741 21.12 -8.02 -55.75
CA LEU A 741 20.59 -9.31 -55.31
C LEU A 741 19.63 -9.14 -54.11
N PRO A 742 18.56 -9.97 -54.03
CA PRO A 742 17.63 -9.95 -52.92
C PRO A 742 18.33 -10.26 -51.59
N LEU A 743 17.99 -9.48 -50.56
CA LEU A 743 18.58 -9.53 -49.24
C LEU A 743 17.75 -10.42 -48.30
N CYS A 744 18.42 -11.34 -47.62
CA CYS A 744 17.92 -12.08 -46.47
C CYS A 744 18.56 -11.51 -45.19
N ILE A 745 17.74 -11.01 -44.26
CA ILE A 745 18.20 -10.55 -42.93
C ILE A 745 17.81 -11.59 -41.87
N ASP A 746 18.76 -11.93 -40.99
CA ASP A 746 18.50 -12.69 -39.76
C ASP A 746 18.65 -11.76 -38.55
N ILE A 747 17.53 -11.49 -37.86
CA ILE A 747 17.44 -10.49 -36.79
C ILE A 747 17.68 -11.16 -35.43
N GLY A 748 18.78 -10.79 -34.77
CA GLY A 748 19.26 -11.46 -33.56
C GLY A 748 20.02 -12.74 -33.89
N CYS A 749 20.87 -12.70 -34.92
CA CYS A 749 21.50 -13.90 -35.49
C CYS A 749 22.46 -14.63 -34.54
N SER A 750 22.78 -14.06 -33.37
CA SER A 750 23.70 -14.64 -32.38
C SER A 750 25.04 -15.01 -33.04
N LYS A 751 25.51 -16.23 -32.86
CA LYS A 751 26.73 -16.79 -33.48
C LYS A 751 26.65 -16.99 -35.02
N GLY A 752 25.55 -16.58 -35.67
CA GLY A 752 25.40 -16.56 -37.12
C GLY A 752 25.17 -17.91 -37.80
N LEU A 753 25.01 -18.99 -37.02
CA LEU A 753 24.98 -20.37 -37.52
C LEU A 753 23.80 -20.66 -38.46
N TYR A 754 22.61 -20.14 -38.15
CA TYR A 754 21.42 -20.30 -38.98
C TYR A 754 21.59 -19.66 -40.35
N ILE A 755 21.91 -18.35 -40.40
CA ILE A 755 21.99 -17.64 -41.67
C ILE A 755 23.11 -18.17 -42.58
N ARG A 756 24.21 -18.69 -42.02
CA ARG A 756 25.25 -19.39 -42.78
C ARG A 756 24.74 -20.70 -43.40
N ASP A 757 24.12 -21.58 -42.61
CA ASP A 757 23.57 -22.85 -43.13
C ASP A 757 22.39 -22.60 -44.11
N TYR A 758 21.60 -21.54 -43.89
CA TYR A 758 20.55 -21.12 -44.82
C TYR A 758 21.13 -20.55 -46.13
N ARG A 759 22.21 -19.76 -46.08
CA ARG A 759 22.98 -19.37 -47.28
C ARG A 759 23.45 -20.60 -48.02
N ASP A 760 24.19 -21.50 -47.35
CA ASP A 760 24.83 -22.65 -47.99
C ASP A 760 23.78 -23.52 -48.73
N LYS A 761 22.58 -23.64 -48.15
CA LYS A 761 21.42 -24.31 -48.77
C LYS A 761 20.74 -23.51 -49.88
N LYS A 762 20.63 -22.18 -49.78
CA LYS A 762 20.02 -21.33 -50.81
C LYS A 762 20.93 -21.06 -52.00
N GLN A 763 22.24 -20.96 -51.79
CA GLN A 763 23.26 -20.69 -52.83
C GLN A 763 23.33 -21.84 -53.86
N LEU A 764 22.95 -23.05 -53.48
CA LEU A 764 22.68 -24.19 -54.38
C LEU A 764 21.44 -23.99 -55.29
N THR A 765 20.69 -22.90 -55.15
CA THR A 765 19.38 -22.69 -55.83
C THR A 765 19.11 -21.26 -56.31
N SER A 766 19.75 -20.23 -55.76
CA SER A 766 19.47 -18.82 -56.08
C SER A 766 20.55 -17.86 -55.55
N ASN A 767 20.85 -16.79 -56.29
CA ASN A 767 21.79 -15.74 -55.87
C ASN A 767 21.10 -14.73 -54.93
N TRP A 768 21.54 -14.69 -53.67
CA TRP A 768 21.00 -13.82 -52.61
C TRP A 768 22.15 -13.21 -51.79
N ASN A 769 21.90 -12.05 -51.18
CA ASN A 769 22.74 -11.46 -50.14
C ASN A 769 22.20 -11.85 -48.75
N PHE A 770 23.09 -12.00 -47.75
CA PHE A 770 22.76 -12.48 -46.42
C PHE A 770 23.40 -11.60 -45.33
N VAL A 771 22.58 -10.94 -44.49
CA VAL A 771 23.05 -10.16 -43.33
C VAL A 771 22.55 -10.77 -42.03
N GLY A 772 23.49 -11.20 -41.17
CA GLY A 772 23.19 -11.45 -39.76
C GLY A 772 23.30 -10.15 -38.97
N VAL A 773 22.23 -9.76 -38.25
CA VAL A 773 22.22 -8.58 -37.38
C VAL A 773 22.23 -9.01 -35.93
N GLU A 774 23.19 -8.51 -35.17
CA GLU A 774 23.34 -8.81 -33.74
C GLU A 774 23.74 -7.54 -32.98
N ILE A 775 23.22 -7.37 -31.76
CA ILE A 775 23.51 -6.23 -30.88
C ILE A 775 24.71 -6.53 -29.96
N PHE A 776 25.09 -7.80 -29.80
CA PHE A 776 26.28 -8.21 -29.05
C PHE A 776 27.52 -8.32 -29.95
N GLU A 777 28.30 -7.23 -30.02
CA GLU A 777 29.49 -7.09 -30.87
C GLU A 777 30.48 -8.28 -30.87
N PRO A 778 30.79 -8.95 -29.73
CA PRO A 778 31.72 -10.09 -29.75
C PRO A 778 31.27 -11.25 -30.64
N TYR A 779 29.96 -11.49 -30.80
CA TYR A 779 29.46 -12.50 -31.72
C TYR A 779 29.62 -12.07 -33.19
N VAL A 780 29.42 -10.79 -33.50
CA VAL A 780 29.64 -10.23 -34.84
C VAL A 780 31.12 -10.32 -35.23
N VAL A 781 32.02 -9.97 -34.32
CA VAL A 781 33.48 -10.08 -34.54
C VAL A 781 33.88 -11.53 -34.77
N ALA A 782 33.40 -12.47 -33.93
CA ALA A 782 33.69 -13.89 -34.08
C ALA A 782 33.11 -14.49 -35.38
N ALA A 783 31.89 -14.13 -35.76
CA ALA A 783 31.24 -14.63 -36.97
C ALA A 783 31.89 -14.08 -38.26
N ASN A 784 32.25 -12.80 -38.29
CA ASN A 784 33.02 -12.21 -39.39
C ASN A 784 34.43 -12.82 -39.47
N ALA A 785 35.12 -13.04 -38.35
CA ALA A 785 36.43 -13.70 -38.33
C ALA A 785 36.36 -15.15 -38.83
N ALA A 786 35.35 -15.92 -38.40
CA ALA A 786 35.12 -17.28 -38.89
C ALA A 786 34.78 -17.34 -40.39
N THR A 787 34.12 -16.30 -40.91
CA THR A 787 33.79 -16.17 -42.35
C THR A 787 35.01 -15.75 -43.18
N ALA A 788 35.87 -14.88 -42.63
CA ALA A 788 37.15 -14.53 -43.26
C ALA A 788 38.17 -15.70 -43.25
N ALA A 789 38.05 -16.63 -42.29
CA ALA A 789 38.88 -17.82 -42.20
C ALA A 789 38.48 -18.97 -43.15
N SER A 790 37.24 -18.98 -43.68
CA SER A 790 36.85 -19.98 -44.68
C SER A 790 37.45 -19.68 -46.05
N THR A 791 38.37 -20.52 -46.51
CA THR A 791 39.21 -20.34 -47.71
C THR A 791 38.48 -20.54 -49.05
N SER A 792 37.17 -20.28 -49.09
CA SER A 792 36.32 -20.48 -50.27
C SER A 792 36.51 -19.36 -51.29
N LEU A 793 36.69 -19.73 -52.57
CA LEU A 793 36.77 -18.82 -53.73
C LEU A 793 35.41 -18.20 -54.13
N GLU A 794 34.46 -18.14 -53.20
CA GLU A 794 33.07 -17.74 -53.44
C GLU A 794 32.83 -16.25 -53.18
N PRO A 795 31.80 -15.63 -53.81
CA PRO A 795 31.50 -14.22 -53.62
C PRO A 795 31.19 -13.90 -52.15
N LYS A 796 31.56 -12.68 -51.73
CA LYS A 796 31.20 -12.12 -50.42
C LYS A 796 29.71 -11.79 -50.37
N ASN A 797 28.88 -12.81 -50.19
CA ASN A 797 27.42 -12.74 -50.09
C ASN A 797 26.88 -12.87 -48.65
N LEU A 798 27.77 -13.02 -47.66
CA LEU A 798 27.44 -13.13 -46.24
C LEU A 798 28.24 -12.12 -45.41
N ALA A 799 27.55 -11.35 -44.57
CA ALA A 799 28.16 -10.41 -43.65
C ALA A 799 27.42 -10.39 -42.29
N TYR A 800 28.15 -10.08 -41.21
CA TYR A 800 27.56 -9.86 -39.89
C TYR A 800 27.73 -8.41 -39.46
N VAL A 801 26.67 -7.79 -38.97
CA VAL A 801 26.61 -6.36 -38.63
C VAL A 801 26.25 -6.16 -37.17
N HIS A 802 27.10 -5.40 -36.47
CA HIS A 802 26.83 -4.94 -35.11
C HIS A 802 25.89 -3.74 -35.18
N ALA A 803 24.60 -3.96 -34.90
CA ALA A 803 23.57 -2.93 -34.97
C ALA A 803 22.35 -3.25 -34.10
N ASN A 804 21.70 -2.21 -33.59
CA ASN A 804 20.39 -2.34 -32.96
C ASN A 804 19.30 -2.16 -34.03
N ILE A 805 18.71 -3.27 -34.49
CA ILE A 805 17.73 -3.29 -35.59
C ILE A 805 16.57 -2.29 -35.41
N ASN A 806 16.14 -2.01 -34.18
CA ASN A 806 15.06 -1.06 -33.91
C ASN A 806 15.39 0.38 -34.36
N ASN A 807 16.67 0.76 -34.36
CA ASN A 807 17.15 2.09 -34.72
C ASN A 807 17.90 2.11 -36.06
N SER A 808 18.18 0.95 -36.65
CA SER A 808 19.11 0.81 -37.78
C SER A 808 18.50 0.11 -39.00
N LEU A 809 17.26 -0.40 -38.93
CA LEU A 809 16.58 -1.12 -40.02
C LEU A 809 16.67 -0.35 -41.35
N GLU A 810 16.23 0.90 -41.36
CA GLU A 810 16.13 1.74 -42.56
C GLU A 810 17.51 2.01 -43.18
N THR A 811 18.52 2.31 -42.36
CA THR A 811 19.91 2.51 -42.80
C THR A 811 20.53 1.22 -43.32
N LEU A 812 20.20 0.08 -42.70
CA LEU A 812 20.76 -1.21 -43.07
C LEU A 812 20.20 -1.69 -44.42
N VAL A 813 18.89 -1.57 -44.66
CA VAL A 813 18.24 -1.99 -45.93
C VAL A 813 18.42 -0.97 -47.07
N ALA A 814 18.99 0.20 -46.79
CA ALA A 814 19.10 1.30 -47.75
C ALA A 814 19.78 0.86 -49.06
N GLY A 815 19.01 0.86 -50.15
CA GLY A 815 19.49 0.48 -51.48
C GLY A 815 19.55 -1.03 -51.77
N GLN A 816 18.89 -1.88 -50.96
CA GLN A 816 18.72 -3.31 -51.26
C GLN A 816 17.24 -3.74 -51.15
N VAL A 817 16.90 -4.84 -51.84
CA VAL A 817 15.54 -5.39 -51.89
C VAL A 817 15.38 -6.48 -50.84
N LEU A 818 14.65 -6.22 -49.76
CA LEU A 818 14.51 -7.12 -48.60
C LEU A 818 13.55 -8.29 -48.86
N GLY A 819 14.03 -9.32 -49.57
CA GLY A 819 13.22 -10.48 -49.96
C GLY A 819 12.89 -11.47 -48.82
N ARG A 820 13.67 -11.50 -47.74
CA ARG A 820 13.37 -12.35 -46.56
C ARG A 820 13.86 -11.73 -45.25
N VAL A 821 13.06 -11.92 -44.20
CA VAL A 821 13.43 -11.64 -42.81
C VAL A 821 13.21 -12.90 -41.97
N SER A 822 14.23 -13.31 -41.22
CA SER A 822 14.14 -14.31 -40.16
C SER A 822 14.23 -13.64 -38.78
N LEU A 823 13.40 -14.10 -37.85
CA LEU A 823 13.41 -13.71 -36.44
C LEU A 823 13.31 -14.98 -35.59
N LEU A 824 14.43 -15.41 -35.01
CA LEU A 824 14.57 -16.72 -34.37
C LEU A 824 14.83 -16.57 -32.87
N PHE A 825 13.97 -17.19 -32.06
CA PHE A 825 14.04 -17.22 -30.59
C PHE A 825 14.30 -15.83 -29.96
N PRO A 826 13.55 -14.77 -30.34
CA PRO A 826 13.74 -13.45 -29.76
C PRO A 826 13.41 -13.45 -28.26
N ASP A 827 14.07 -12.58 -27.48
CA ASP A 827 13.88 -12.54 -26.02
C ASP A 827 12.40 -12.31 -25.63
N PRO A 828 11.79 -13.22 -24.83
CA PRO A 828 10.39 -13.13 -24.42
C PRO A 828 10.06 -11.94 -23.50
N TRP A 829 11.06 -11.37 -22.82
CA TRP A 829 10.96 -10.27 -21.85
C TRP A 829 9.82 -10.44 -20.82
N GLY A 830 9.64 -11.67 -20.35
CA GLY A 830 8.60 -12.06 -19.39
C GLY A 830 7.31 -12.54 -20.07
N CYS A 831 7.37 -13.75 -20.64
CA CYS A 831 6.20 -14.59 -20.87
C CYS A 831 5.94 -15.48 -19.64
N GLY A 832 4.72 -16.01 -19.46
CA GLY A 832 4.35 -16.85 -18.32
C GLY A 832 3.72 -16.11 -17.12
N LEU A 833 3.57 -16.82 -16.00
CA LEU A 833 2.64 -16.61 -14.85
C LEU A 833 2.82 -15.31 -14.01
N ALA A 834 3.42 -14.25 -14.54
CA ALA A 834 3.51 -12.95 -13.87
C ALA A 834 2.33 -12.04 -14.26
N THR A 835 1.37 -11.89 -13.35
CA THR A 835 0.13 -11.10 -13.57
C THR A 835 0.32 -9.58 -13.78
N GLU A 836 1.57 -9.08 -13.81
CA GLU A 836 1.91 -7.72 -14.23
C GLU A 836 3.10 -7.73 -15.22
N HIS A 837 2.79 -7.69 -16.52
CA HIS A 837 3.76 -7.75 -17.64
C HIS A 837 4.60 -6.45 -17.81
N LYS A 838 5.31 -6.03 -16.76
CA LYS A 838 6.08 -4.77 -16.68
C LYS A 838 7.13 -4.60 -17.78
N ASN A 839 7.63 -5.71 -18.32
CA ASN A 839 8.70 -5.72 -19.33
C ASN A 839 8.21 -5.94 -20.77
N LYS A 840 6.90 -6.08 -21.06
CA LYS A 840 6.39 -6.30 -22.44
C LYS A 840 6.88 -5.24 -23.45
N LYS A 841 7.13 -4.01 -22.99
CA LYS A 841 7.72 -2.90 -23.79
C LYS A 841 9.18 -3.11 -24.23
N ARG A 842 9.84 -4.20 -23.82
CA ARG A 842 11.22 -4.56 -24.20
C ARG A 842 11.27 -5.62 -25.31
N ARG A 843 10.16 -6.29 -25.63
CA ARG A 843 10.08 -7.25 -26.74
C ARG A 843 10.49 -6.55 -28.04
N LEU A 844 11.26 -7.24 -28.88
CA LEU A 844 11.80 -6.68 -30.12
C LEU A 844 10.68 -6.27 -31.08
N MET A 845 9.67 -7.14 -31.24
CA MET A 845 8.51 -6.82 -32.05
C MET A 845 7.57 -5.88 -31.31
N SER A 846 7.19 -4.80 -31.97
CA SER A 846 6.16 -3.84 -31.57
C SER A 846 5.39 -3.40 -32.81
N LEU A 847 4.16 -2.93 -32.67
CA LEU A 847 3.36 -2.50 -33.85
C LEU A 847 4.06 -1.41 -34.68
N SER A 848 4.87 -0.54 -34.08
CA SER A 848 5.68 0.46 -34.79
C SER A 848 6.94 -0.10 -35.45
N PHE A 849 7.50 -1.20 -34.95
CA PHE A 849 8.55 -1.94 -35.66
C PHE A 849 7.96 -2.76 -36.81
N ALA A 850 6.87 -3.49 -36.57
CA ALA A 850 6.15 -4.27 -37.58
C ALA A 850 5.73 -3.42 -38.81
N LYS A 851 5.23 -2.19 -38.60
CA LYS A 851 4.87 -1.28 -39.69
C LYS A 851 6.08 -0.76 -40.48
N ARG A 852 7.23 -0.54 -39.85
CA ARG A 852 8.46 -0.14 -40.56
C ARG A 852 9.07 -1.31 -41.32
N LEU A 853 8.98 -2.52 -40.76
CA LEU A 853 9.37 -3.75 -41.43
C LEU A 853 8.51 -4.02 -42.67
N ALA A 854 7.18 -3.90 -42.55
CA ALA A 854 6.25 -4.00 -43.68
C ALA A 854 6.52 -2.95 -44.77
N ALA A 855 6.93 -1.74 -44.40
CA ALA A 855 7.30 -0.69 -45.37
C ALA A 855 8.69 -0.90 -46.02
N ALA A 856 9.55 -1.72 -45.41
CA ALA A 856 10.88 -2.07 -45.92
C ALA A 856 10.90 -3.37 -46.74
N MET A 857 9.87 -4.22 -46.61
CA MET A 857 9.73 -5.49 -47.32
C MET A 857 8.77 -5.35 -48.51
N PRO A 858 9.19 -5.65 -49.76
CA PRO A 858 8.29 -5.73 -50.90
C PRO A 858 7.17 -6.78 -50.74
N ILE A 859 6.16 -6.70 -51.62
CA ILE A 859 5.17 -7.76 -51.82
C ILE A 859 5.88 -9.10 -52.12
N ASP A 860 5.26 -10.22 -51.74
CA ASP A 860 5.80 -11.59 -51.84
C ASP A 860 7.02 -11.94 -50.94
N SER A 861 7.58 -10.96 -50.23
CA SER A 861 8.71 -11.19 -49.31
C SER A 861 8.33 -12.09 -48.13
N GLU A 862 9.27 -12.94 -47.71
CA GLU A 862 9.05 -13.95 -46.67
C GLU A 862 9.38 -13.41 -45.27
N PHE A 863 8.47 -13.59 -44.30
CA PHE A 863 8.77 -13.42 -42.86
C PHE A 863 8.76 -14.78 -42.16
N TYR A 864 9.89 -15.14 -41.54
CA TYR A 864 10.10 -16.42 -40.88
C TYR A 864 10.26 -16.21 -39.37
N LEU A 865 9.45 -16.91 -38.57
CA LEU A 865 9.37 -16.75 -37.13
C LEU A 865 9.55 -18.11 -36.43
N ALA A 866 10.48 -18.18 -35.49
CA ALA A 866 10.56 -19.27 -34.52
C ALA A 866 10.58 -18.70 -33.10
N SER A 867 9.83 -19.33 -32.19
CA SER A 867 9.91 -19.07 -30.76
C SER A 867 9.46 -20.30 -29.98
N ASP A 868 10.11 -20.52 -28.84
CA ASP A 868 9.78 -21.47 -27.79
C ASP A 868 8.69 -20.96 -26.83
N TYR A 869 8.30 -19.69 -26.92
CA TYR A 869 7.25 -19.08 -26.11
C TYR A 869 6.00 -18.76 -26.95
N GLU A 870 4.90 -19.49 -26.71
CA GLU A 870 3.62 -19.27 -27.39
C GLU A 870 3.08 -17.84 -27.18
N ASP A 871 3.09 -17.34 -25.93
CA ASP A 871 2.77 -15.96 -25.54
C ASP A 871 3.54 -14.89 -26.36
N LEU A 872 4.72 -15.23 -26.86
CA LEU A 872 5.54 -14.35 -27.68
C LEU A 872 5.18 -14.50 -29.17
N ALA A 873 5.07 -15.73 -29.66
CA ALA A 873 4.68 -16.01 -31.03
C ALA A 873 3.29 -15.41 -31.38
N LEU A 874 2.31 -15.56 -30.49
CA LEU A 874 0.97 -14.97 -30.64
C LEU A 874 0.99 -13.43 -30.59
N ASP A 875 1.82 -12.84 -29.73
CA ASP A 875 1.98 -11.38 -29.63
C ASP A 875 2.64 -10.80 -30.89
N ILE A 876 3.70 -11.45 -31.39
CA ILE A 876 4.35 -11.13 -32.67
C ILE A 876 3.34 -11.26 -33.83
N ARG A 877 2.61 -12.37 -33.91
CA ARG A 877 1.55 -12.59 -34.90
C ARG A 877 0.48 -11.49 -34.85
N SER A 878 0.06 -11.07 -33.65
CA SER A 878 -0.91 -9.98 -33.47
C SER A 878 -0.38 -8.64 -34.01
N HIS A 879 0.91 -8.35 -33.81
CA HIS A 879 1.55 -7.12 -34.31
C HIS A 879 1.76 -7.12 -35.83
N LEU A 880 2.06 -8.28 -36.43
CA LEU A 880 2.16 -8.44 -37.88
C LEU A 880 0.78 -8.29 -38.54
N LEU A 881 -0.24 -9.02 -38.07
CA LEU A 881 -1.62 -8.92 -38.59
C LEU A 881 -2.20 -7.50 -38.43
N ALA A 882 -1.91 -6.81 -37.32
CA ALA A 882 -2.32 -5.42 -37.10
C ALA A 882 -1.61 -4.38 -37.98
N THR A 883 -0.68 -4.78 -38.87
CA THR A 883 -0.21 -3.93 -39.97
C THR A 883 -1.17 -3.89 -41.16
N GLY A 884 -1.93 -4.98 -41.40
CA GLY A 884 -2.71 -5.20 -42.61
C GLY A 884 -1.89 -5.63 -43.84
N ALA A 885 -0.58 -5.86 -43.71
CA ALA A 885 0.31 -6.18 -44.84
C ALA A 885 0.79 -7.65 -44.90
N PHE A 886 0.72 -8.38 -43.78
CA PHE A 886 1.20 -9.76 -43.71
C PHE A 886 0.07 -10.78 -43.83
N ASP A 887 0.21 -11.69 -44.79
CA ASP A 887 -0.55 -12.92 -44.92
C ASP A 887 0.10 -14.04 -44.08
N VAL A 888 -0.71 -14.73 -43.28
CA VAL A 888 -0.25 -15.70 -42.29
C VAL A 888 -1.14 -16.95 -42.41
N PRO A 889 -0.64 -18.05 -43.01
CA PRO A 889 -1.46 -19.15 -43.50
C PRO A 889 -2.25 -19.87 -42.41
N GLU A 890 -3.40 -20.43 -42.79
CA GLU A 890 -4.34 -21.10 -41.88
C GLU A 890 -3.89 -22.50 -41.48
N GLU A 891 -3.68 -23.40 -42.45
CA GLU A 891 -3.21 -24.77 -42.21
C GLU A 891 -2.62 -25.39 -43.50
N GLY A 892 -1.56 -26.20 -43.38
CA GLY A 892 -0.97 -26.87 -44.55
C GLY A 892 0.42 -27.48 -44.31
N GLN A 893 0.82 -28.44 -45.16
CA GLN A 893 2.12 -29.12 -45.05
C GLN A 893 3.30 -28.18 -45.38
N TYR A 894 4.06 -27.79 -44.36
CA TYR A 894 5.36 -27.16 -44.53
C TYR A 894 6.36 -28.12 -45.19
N LYS A 895 7.12 -27.63 -46.18
CA LYS A 895 8.31 -28.33 -46.70
C LYS A 895 9.53 -27.86 -45.91
N PRO A 896 10.12 -28.69 -45.02
CA PRO A 896 11.25 -28.26 -44.20
C PRO A 896 12.53 -28.13 -45.03
N THR A 897 12.98 -26.89 -45.25
CA THR A 897 14.20 -26.58 -46.01
C THR A 897 15.50 -26.77 -45.21
N MET A 898 15.44 -27.29 -43.97
CA MET A 898 16.62 -27.44 -43.11
C MET A 898 16.65 -28.79 -42.38
N THR A 899 17.81 -29.43 -42.44
CA THR A 899 18.14 -30.65 -41.70
C THR A 899 18.47 -30.36 -40.24
N ALA A 900 18.22 -31.33 -39.36
CA ALA A 900 18.33 -31.19 -37.90
C ALA A 900 19.65 -30.66 -37.31
N PRO A 901 20.87 -30.82 -37.89
CA PRO A 901 22.11 -30.41 -37.21
C PRO A 901 22.17 -28.95 -36.77
N ALA A 902 21.65 -28.00 -37.55
CA ALA A 902 21.71 -26.57 -37.22
C ALA A 902 20.84 -26.18 -36.00
N MET A 903 19.79 -26.94 -35.69
CA MET A 903 18.91 -26.72 -34.53
C MET A 903 19.47 -27.28 -33.21
N ARG A 904 20.50 -28.15 -33.25
CA ARG A 904 20.94 -28.94 -32.08
C ARG A 904 21.73 -28.18 -31.01
N GLN A 905 22.15 -26.94 -31.24
CA GLN A 905 23.03 -26.21 -30.33
C GLN A 905 22.36 -25.12 -29.47
N SER A 906 21.05 -24.91 -29.58
CA SER A 906 20.31 -24.00 -28.67
C SER A 906 19.63 -24.76 -27.52
N TYR A 907 18.86 -25.82 -27.79
CA TYR A 907 18.12 -26.57 -26.76
C TYR A 907 18.12 -28.09 -26.98
N GLU A 908 19.10 -28.79 -26.41
CA GLU A 908 18.97 -30.21 -26.09
C GLU A 908 18.49 -30.37 -24.63
N ASN A 909 17.26 -30.86 -24.43
CA ASN A 909 16.73 -31.14 -23.09
C ASN A 909 17.36 -32.43 -22.53
N LYS A 910 18.50 -32.27 -21.86
CA LYS A 910 19.41 -33.36 -21.44
C LYS A 910 18.75 -34.44 -20.56
N GLU A 911 17.70 -34.14 -19.80
CA GLU A 911 17.10 -35.11 -18.88
C GLU A 911 16.19 -36.16 -19.54
N LYS A 912 15.54 -35.85 -20.68
CA LYS A 912 14.44 -36.69 -21.20
C LYS A 912 14.73 -37.52 -22.45
N LYS A 913 15.66 -37.10 -23.33
CA LYS A 913 15.87 -37.67 -24.69
C LYS A 913 14.65 -37.68 -25.62
N GLU A 914 13.52 -37.09 -25.22
CA GLU A 914 12.33 -36.90 -26.06
C GLU A 914 12.47 -35.67 -26.97
N ARG A 915 11.99 -35.77 -28.22
CA ARG A 915 12.01 -34.65 -29.19
C ARG A 915 10.85 -33.68 -28.96
N LEU A 916 10.99 -32.80 -27.97
CA LEU A 916 10.12 -31.63 -27.81
C LEU A 916 10.56 -30.49 -28.74
N LEU A 917 10.36 -30.68 -30.04
CA LEU A 917 10.28 -29.66 -31.10
C LEU A 917 9.97 -30.37 -32.43
N ASP A 918 8.74 -30.23 -32.92
CA ASP A 918 8.41 -30.65 -34.29
C ASP A 918 8.91 -29.59 -35.29
N ALA A 919 9.47 -30.03 -36.42
CA ALA A 919 10.21 -29.19 -37.36
C ALA A 919 9.31 -28.51 -38.41
N SER A 920 8.09 -28.14 -38.02
CA SER A 920 6.95 -27.98 -38.93
C SER A 920 6.27 -26.60 -38.94
N LYS A 921 6.58 -25.69 -38.00
CA LYS A 921 5.74 -24.50 -37.72
C LYS A 921 6.47 -23.16 -37.99
N GLY A 922 5.91 -22.33 -38.89
CA GLY A 922 6.13 -20.86 -38.90
C GLY A 922 6.72 -20.18 -40.15
N VAL A 923 5.90 -19.91 -41.19
CA VAL A 923 6.23 -18.95 -42.28
C VAL A 923 5.03 -18.04 -42.56
N GLY A 924 5.26 -16.76 -42.85
CA GLY A 924 4.28 -15.82 -43.41
C GLY A 924 4.83 -15.06 -44.62
N LYS A 925 3.94 -14.40 -45.37
CA LYS A 925 4.25 -13.61 -46.57
C LYS A 925 3.66 -12.20 -46.48
N ILE A 926 3.97 -11.33 -47.44
CA ILE A 926 3.31 -10.03 -47.61
C ILE A 926 2.35 -10.09 -48.81
N ALA A 927 1.08 -9.76 -48.58
CA ALA A 927 0.04 -9.74 -49.62
C ALA A 927 -1.01 -8.66 -49.35
N ALA A 928 -1.42 -7.95 -50.41
CA ALA A 928 -2.58 -7.07 -50.41
C ALA A 928 -3.03 -6.78 -51.86
N GLU A 929 -4.17 -7.36 -52.30
CA GLU A 929 -5.21 -6.69 -53.13
C GLU A 929 -6.41 -7.60 -53.50
N SER A 930 -6.88 -8.45 -52.59
CA SER A 930 -8.24 -9.04 -52.69
C SER A 930 -8.72 -9.56 -51.33
N GLY A 931 -9.91 -9.17 -50.88
CA GLY A 931 -10.37 -9.46 -49.51
C GLY A 931 -11.26 -10.70 -49.38
N VAL A 932 -10.74 -11.74 -48.73
CA VAL A 932 -11.52 -12.75 -48.00
C VAL A 932 -10.77 -13.04 -46.69
N CYS A 933 -11.48 -13.09 -45.56
CA CYS A 933 -10.88 -13.39 -44.25
C CYS A 933 -11.44 -14.70 -43.68
N VAL A 934 -10.58 -15.69 -43.46
CA VAL A 934 -10.76 -16.76 -42.48
C VAL A 934 -9.40 -16.95 -41.75
N VAL A 935 -9.43 -17.34 -40.48
CA VAL A 935 -8.27 -17.81 -39.72
C VAL A 935 -8.76 -18.85 -38.71
N ILE A 936 -8.10 -20.02 -38.66
CA ILE A 936 -8.23 -21.01 -37.58
C ILE A 936 -6.86 -21.21 -36.89
N LEU A 937 -6.87 -21.73 -35.66
CA LEU A 937 -5.70 -22.17 -34.90
C LEU A 937 -5.98 -23.55 -34.31
N VAL A 938 -5.01 -24.47 -34.38
CA VAL A 938 -4.99 -25.72 -33.61
C VAL A 938 -3.84 -25.67 -32.61
N VAL A 939 -4.16 -26.07 -31.38
CA VAL A 939 -3.28 -26.05 -30.19
C VAL A 939 -2.99 -27.50 -29.77
N ASP A 940 -1.81 -27.73 -29.19
CA ASP A 940 -1.47 -28.90 -28.35
C ASP A 940 -1.14 -28.37 -26.92
#